data_AF-A0A924GBI9-F1
#
_entry.id   AF-A0A924GBI9-F1
#
_cell.length_a   1.000
_cell.length_b   1.000
_cell.length_c   1.000
_cell.angle_alpha   90.00
_cell.angle_beta   90.00
_cell.angle_gamma   90.00
#
_symmetry.space_group_name_H-M   'P 1'
#
loop_
_entity.id
_entity.type
_entity.pdbx_description
1 polymer ?
#
loop_
_entity_poly.entity_id
_entity_poly.type
_entity_poly.pdbx_seq_one_letter_code
_entity_poly.pdbx_strand_id
1 'polypeptide(L)'
;MTSPRSRARLSRAGVVRGVSLAVVALAIGGLVSVNALGHQSADAPAATSSAITVNWLADDSAAAAVQPARNAQSPHFNEMKNLSISVTQTSGLIDQAVRVSVKGFATGTGTQSSPIGAQNDVTNAQNFLQAMQCWGDPNSANFRQSCEWGGRYEPGANNGLGSSAFPDTTLRVGTVDIDPNNLNSVDNPFLTVQGRSVVGKPVASGYEILNYFNSATSNEVTTARVGVDGTGAFDFAPQTADTAPQLGCGTAGHLRCWLVVVPRGTVFGGDVKCSEFPDPNSPISAPYSKGQKNALQAGSPINPNCDYWDNRVVVPLDFAPVGLTCAVGSAEQRVIGSQLMVGAMSSWQPDLCTRLKTTFSFSTNPDSVARLQLLEGQAAVAYSSQPLSAGEQTTNELRQTLAATKLSYAPVAISGVAIAFLAESGDGRQRVLNLSARLLAKLFTQSYAFQIPISTSDDPSKPVAHLTVPTNNGGRPYRTFASDPEFRALNPSTYRFFSQNPSVVLPGPASADAISQVWKWIESDRDAAAFLAGTPDQWGMGVNPYYLPLGDPKAAVPTFTPDGNYVMNGATPAAPALSPVGLSNIDGTPFALATSPLNTFLKADRTLSPLQLLDGQSRPFDSIQFAPYVDNLLSAARVAFRADPNSKSIWDPNKINQAGVKGDWVSSGAQVPGQKFMIAVTDTPSAARYGLDIASLQSANSTRLTTPSTEGLTAALTALRPTSDERVTQVDPAAVSAPGYPLTIVTYANVNLSASTVANRKSIAALITQVTTTGQVPGTEPGQLPAGYLPITSAMATQSAASVASILAYAPVIPVDSTSDSSTPETGDYHAGTISAFDDSGAIAGGTKAKDPVVIPAVVVADAKERTASAPDNVIVRSGLALSLGLGAAGVMFAPILFKRRGFL
;
A
#
# COMPACT_ATOMS: atom_id res chain seq x y z
N MET A 1 -5.79 -50.39 -47.86
CA MET A 1 -5.65 -51.83 -47.53
C MET A 1 -4.22 -52.12 -47.08
N THR A 2 -3.97 -53.31 -46.55
CA THR A 2 -2.77 -53.73 -45.80
C THR A 2 -1.51 -54.01 -46.62
N SER A 3 -0.33 -53.65 -46.05
CA SER A 3 0.99 -54.29 -46.27
C SER A 3 1.64 -54.15 -47.67
N PRO A 4 2.91 -54.59 -47.90
CA PRO A 4 3.86 -55.25 -46.98
C PRO A 4 5.28 -54.63 -46.87
N ARG A 5 6.13 -55.26 -46.03
CA ARG A 5 7.59 -55.04 -45.92
C ARG A 5 8.39 -56.00 -46.82
N SER A 6 9.55 -55.57 -47.34
CA SER A 6 10.77 -56.40 -47.53
C SER A 6 11.99 -55.52 -47.86
N ARG A 7 13.13 -55.59 -47.14
CA ARG A 7 14.36 -56.40 -47.42
C ARG A 7 15.04 -56.09 -48.77
N ALA A 8 16.38 -56.06 -48.92
CA ALA A 8 17.53 -56.03 -47.99
C ALA A 8 18.86 -55.96 -48.79
N ARG A 9 20.02 -55.95 -48.08
CA ARG A 9 21.41 -56.31 -48.53
C ARG A 9 22.26 -55.19 -49.15
N LEU A 10 23.60 -55.20 -49.08
CA LEU A 10 24.60 -55.63 -48.06
C LEU A 10 26.01 -55.36 -48.64
N SER A 11 26.95 -54.87 -47.83
CA SER A 11 28.39 -55.22 -47.95
C SER A 11 29.01 -55.24 -46.55
N ARG A 12 30.05 -56.06 -46.32
CA ARG A 12 30.48 -56.46 -44.96
C ARG A 12 31.84 -57.16 -44.93
N ALA A 13 32.84 -56.59 -44.24
CA ALA A 13 34.03 -57.21 -43.61
C ALA A 13 34.98 -56.11 -43.11
N GLY A 14 35.70 -56.17 -41.99
CA GLY A 14 35.69 -57.05 -40.80
C GLY A 14 36.42 -56.31 -39.64
N VAL A 15 35.98 -56.37 -38.36
CA VAL A 15 36.32 -57.39 -37.34
C VAL A 15 37.83 -57.35 -36.99
N VAL A 16 38.30 -57.01 -35.77
CA VAL A 16 37.91 -57.43 -34.39
C VAL A 16 37.82 -56.26 -33.36
N ARG A 17 37.23 -56.55 -32.17
CA ARG A 17 36.93 -55.71 -30.98
C ARG A 17 38.16 -55.19 -30.18
N GLY A 18 37.97 -54.16 -29.33
CA GLY A 18 39.03 -53.64 -28.43
C GLY A 18 38.66 -52.73 -27.23
N VAL A 19 37.50 -52.89 -26.57
CA VAL A 19 37.18 -52.41 -25.18
C VAL A 19 37.18 -50.88 -24.87
N SER A 20 35.97 -50.35 -24.61
CA SER A 20 35.56 -49.31 -23.63
C SER A 20 36.08 -47.84 -23.62
N LEU A 21 35.09 -46.94 -23.78
CA LEU A 21 34.80 -45.71 -22.99
C LEU A 21 35.61 -44.40 -23.15
N ALA A 22 34.84 -43.33 -23.41
CA ALA A 22 34.95 -41.97 -22.85
C ALA A 22 36.07 -41.01 -23.34
N VAL A 23 36.02 -40.68 -24.65
CA VAL A 23 36.57 -39.46 -25.29
C VAL A 23 35.57 -39.09 -26.42
N VAL A 24 35.34 -37.87 -26.93
CA VAL A 24 35.98 -36.53 -26.99
C VAL A 24 34.81 -35.49 -26.86
N ALA A 25 34.87 -34.22 -26.40
CA ALA A 25 35.60 -33.01 -26.86
C ALA A 25 35.54 -32.78 -28.40
N LEU A 26 35.59 -31.57 -29.00
CA LEU A 26 35.41 -30.17 -28.58
C LEU A 26 35.40 -29.34 -29.90
N ALA A 27 34.51 -28.34 -30.05
CA ALA A 27 34.50 -27.36 -31.17
C ALA A 27 34.30 -27.95 -32.60
N ILE A 28 34.01 -27.19 -33.68
CA ILE A 28 33.91 -25.73 -33.88
C ILE A 28 32.56 -25.39 -34.55
N GLY A 29 31.95 -24.27 -34.15
CA GLY A 29 30.83 -23.63 -34.85
C GLY A 29 29.61 -23.37 -33.96
N GLY A 30 28.94 -22.21 -34.00
CA GLY A 30 29.25 -21.00 -34.77
C GLY A 30 28.00 -20.18 -35.09
N LEU A 31 27.67 -19.21 -34.22
CA LEU A 31 26.47 -18.35 -34.28
C LEU A 31 25.11 -19.06 -34.11
N VAL A 32 24.06 -18.24 -33.94
CA VAL A 32 22.65 -18.63 -33.77
C VAL A 32 22.34 -19.39 -32.46
N SER A 33 22.86 -18.90 -31.35
CA SER A 33 22.22 -19.07 -30.05
C SER A 33 20.94 -18.22 -30.00
N VAL A 34 19.82 -18.78 -30.49
CA VAL A 34 18.50 -18.16 -30.27
C VAL A 34 18.22 -18.24 -28.78
N ASN A 35 18.28 -17.10 -28.09
CA ASN A 35 17.83 -17.02 -26.70
C ASN A 35 16.33 -17.29 -26.68
N ALA A 36 15.95 -18.53 -26.40
CA ALA A 36 14.60 -18.87 -26.03
C ALA A 36 14.22 -18.00 -24.83
N LEU A 37 13.24 -17.11 -25.00
CA LEU A 37 12.65 -16.33 -23.94
C LEU A 37 11.84 -17.27 -23.05
N GLY A 38 12.57 -18.06 -22.24
CA GLY A 38 11.99 -18.89 -21.19
C GLY A 38 11.12 -18.01 -20.31
N HIS A 39 9.93 -18.52 -19.96
CA HIS A 39 9.04 -17.80 -19.08
C HIS A 39 9.74 -17.63 -17.74
N GLN A 40 10.21 -16.41 -17.47
CA GLN A 40 10.59 -16.01 -16.13
C GLN A 40 9.32 -16.03 -15.30
N SER A 41 9.10 -17.16 -14.62
CA SER A 41 8.22 -17.21 -13.48
C SER A 41 8.84 -16.27 -12.45
N ALA A 42 8.28 -15.09 -12.28
CA ALA A 42 8.55 -14.30 -11.09
C ALA A 42 8.17 -15.19 -9.91
N ASP A 43 9.16 -15.58 -9.10
CA ASP A 43 8.98 -16.64 -8.12
C ASP A 43 7.80 -16.34 -7.19
N ALA A 44 7.01 -17.37 -6.90
CA ALA A 44 6.06 -17.28 -5.80
C ALA A 44 6.85 -16.98 -4.51
N PRO A 45 6.36 -16.09 -3.61
CA PRO A 45 7.05 -15.77 -2.37
C PRO A 45 7.39 -17.07 -1.65
N ALA A 46 8.68 -17.28 -1.40
CA ALA A 46 9.21 -18.55 -0.96
C ALA A 46 8.48 -19.02 0.32
N ALA A 47 8.09 -20.29 0.33
CA ALA A 47 7.42 -20.89 1.47
C ALA A 47 8.32 -20.78 2.72
N THR A 48 7.81 -20.15 3.78
CA THR A 48 8.52 -20.03 5.06
C THR A 48 8.57 -21.38 5.79
N SER A 49 9.36 -21.45 6.86
CA SER A 49 9.33 -22.56 7.84
C SER A 49 7.94 -22.81 8.44
N SER A 50 7.04 -21.83 8.38
CA SER A 50 5.64 -21.92 8.85
C SER A 50 4.62 -22.10 7.71
N ALA A 51 5.07 -22.41 6.49
CA ALA A 51 4.15 -22.76 5.42
C ALA A 51 3.40 -24.06 5.75
N ILE A 52 2.11 -24.10 5.45
CA ILE A 52 1.25 -25.27 5.66
C ILE A 52 0.51 -25.61 4.38
N THR A 53 0.23 -26.90 4.17
CA THR A 53 -0.74 -27.37 3.18
C THR A 53 -1.78 -28.19 3.93
N VAL A 54 -3.05 -27.87 3.70
CA VAL A 54 -4.21 -28.49 4.34
C VAL A 54 -5.05 -29.16 3.26
N ASN A 55 -5.24 -30.46 3.39
CA ASN A 55 -6.04 -31.26 2.44
C ASN A 55 -7.51 -31.25 2.89
N TRP A 56 -8.45 -31.12 1.95
CA TRP A 56 -9.86 -31.04 2.30
C TRP A 56 -10.40 -32.37 2.85
N LEU A 57 -9.95 -33.49 2.30
CA LEU A 57 -10.24 -34.84 2.78
C LEU A 57 -8.96 -35.49 3.30
N ALA A 58 -9.07 -36.23 4.41
CA ALA A 58 -7.96 -36.96 5.03
C ALA A 58 -6.72 -36.08 5.30
N ASP A 59 -6.93 -34.93 5.92
CA ASP A 59 -5.85 -34.02 6.30
C ASP A 59 -4.89 -34.66 7.32
N ASP A 60 -3.60 -34.56 7.03
CA ASP A 60 -2.48 -34.99 7.86
C ASP A 60 -1.67 -33.79 8.40
N SER A 61 -2.10 -32.56 8.10
CA SER A 61 -1.47 -31.32 8.55
C SER A 61 -1.68 -31.03 10.04
N ALA A 62 -0.93 -30.05 10.56
CA ALA A 62 -1.13 -29.51 11.91
C ALA A 62 -2.53 -28.87 12.13
N ALA A 63 -3.31 -28.63 11.06
CA ALA A 63 -4.68 -28.13 11.10
C ALA A 63 -5.75 -29.24 11.06
N ALA A 64 -5.39 -30.53 10.98
CA ALA A 64 -6.34 -31.63 10.82
C ALA A 64 -7.41 -31.67 11.93
N ALA A 65 -7.01 -31.38 13.18
CA ALA A 65 -7.90 -31.37 14.35
C ALA A 65 -8.90 -30.19 14.43
N VAL A 66 -8.87 -29.27 13.45
CA VAL A 66 -9.84 -28.15 13.33
C VAL A 66 -10.59 -28.15 11.98
N GLN A 67 -10.42 -29.18 11.15
CA GLN A 67 -11.26 -29.35 9.96
C GLN A 67 -12.62 -29.94 10.35
N PRO A 68 -13.74 -29.46 9.78
CA PRO A 68 -15.04 -30.08 10.02
C PRO A 68 -15.12 -31.47 9.36
N ALA A 69 -15.91 -32.37 9.95
CA ALA A 69 -16.12 -33.71 9.41
C ALA A 69 -16.71 -33.67 7.99
N ARG A 70 -16.10 -34.38 7.04
CA ARG A 70 -16.52 -34.40 5.64
C ARG A 70 -17.60 -35.46 5.40
N ASN A 71 -18.79 -35.02 5.00
CA ASN A 71 -19.89 -35.89 4.63
C ASN A 71 -19.68 -36.46 3.21
N ALA A 72 -19.46 -37.77 3.08
CA ALA A 72 -19.24 -38.46 1.79
C ALA A 72 -20.48 -38.47 0.88
N GLN A 73 -21.67 -38.24 1.44
CA GLN A 73 -22.95 -38.10 0.76
C GLN A 73 -23.30 -36.63 0.46
N SER A 74 -22.42 -35.67 0.82
CA SER A 74 -22.58 -34.27 0.40
C SER A 74 -22.56 -34.16 -1.13
N PRO A 75 -23.47 -33.39 -1.74
CA PRO A 75 -23.52 -33.28 -3.20
C PRO A 75 -22.27 -32.56 -3.76
N HIS A 76 -21.55 -31.80 -2.93
CA HIS A 76 -20.26 -31.17 -3.23
C HIS A 76 -19.07 -32.13 -3.21
N PHE A 77 -19.18 -33.28 -2.54
CA PHE A 77 -18.02 -34.11 -2.15
C PHE A 77 -17.10 -34.49 -3.31
N ASN A 78 -17.66 -34.76 -4.50
CA ASN A 78 -16.88 -35.14 -5.67
C ASN A 78 -16.04 -34.00 -6.27
N GLU A 79 -16.43 -32.75 -6.07
CA GLU A 79 -15.68 -31.56 -6.54
C GLU A 79 -14.60 -31.15 -5.52
N MET A 80 -14.82 -31.48 -4.24
CA MET A 80 -13.99 -31.05 -3.10
C MET A 80 -12.97 -32.11 -2.62
N LYS A 81 -13.20 -33.41 -2.83
CA LYS A 81 -12.38 -34.51 -2.26
C LYS A 81 -10.88 -34.47 -2.60
N ASN A 82 -10.49 -33.78 -3.67
CA ASN A 82 -9.10 -33.61 -4.11
C ASN A 82 -8.53 -32.21 -3.82
N LEU A 83 -9.33 -31.31 -3.20
CA LEU A 83 -8.96 -29.94 -2.88
C LEU A 83 -7.81 -29.94 -1.85
N SER A 84 -6.77 -29.17 -2.16
CA SER A 84 -5.65 -28.88 -1.25
C SER A 84 -5.36 -27.38 -1.25
N ILE A 85 -5.23 -26.79 -0.06
CA ILE A 85 -4.96 -25.36 0.15
C ILE A 85 -3.57 -25.21 0.79
N SER A 86 -2.67 -24.48 0.15
CA SER A 86 -1.33 -24.16 0.67
C SER A 86 -1.23 -22.68 1.03
N VAL A 87 -0.64 -22.35 2.18
CA VAL A 87 -0.39 -20.97 2.64
C VAL A 87 1.11 -20.79 2.93
N THR A 88 1.71 -19.72 2.41
CA THR A 88 3.18 -19.53 2.42
C THR A 88 3.78 -19.18 3.79
N GLN A 89 2.98 -18.67 4.72
CA GLN A 89 3.38 -18.34 6.09
C GLN A 89 2.15 -18.40 7.01
N THR A 90 2.31 -19.00 8.19
CA THR A 90 1.27 -19.04 9.23
C THR A 90 1.74 -18.57 10.61
N SER A 91 3.05 -18.35 10.82
CA SER A 91 3.61 -17.85 12.08
C SER A 91 4.34 -16.52 11.91
N GLY A 92 4.52 -15.79 13.00
CA GLY A 92 5.16 -14.46 13.01
C GLY A 92 4.36 -13.42 12.22
N LEU A 93 3.04 -13.58 12.10
CA LEU A 93 2.23 -12.75 11.22
C LEU A 93 2.05 -11.33 11.77
N ILE A 94 2.18 -10.35 10.88
CA ILE A 94 1.83 -8.94 11.07
C ILE A 94 0.84 -8.53 9.97
N ASP A 95 0.44 -7.26 9.87
CA ASP A 95 -0.41 -6.76 8.78
C ASP A 95 0.32 -6.79 7.42
N GLN A 96 0.24 -7.94 6.75
CA GLN A 96 0.97 -8.27 5.52
C GLN A 96 0.11 -9.16 4.62
N ALA A 97 0.56 -9.46 3.41
CA ALA A 97 -0.07 -10.46 2.55
C ALA A 97 0.57 -11.85 2.74
N VAL A 98 -0.25 -12.89 2.83
CA VAL A 98 0.17 -14.29 2.68
C VAL A 98 -0.45 -14.86 1.41
N ARG A 99 0.32 -15.63 0.64
CA ARG A 99 -0.20 -16.22 -0.60
C ARG A 99 -0.92 -17.52 -0.28
N VAL A 100 -2.18 -17.59 -0.68
CA VAL A 100 -3.03 -18.79 -0.60
C VAL A 100 -3.09 -19.40 -2.00
N SER A 101 -2.62 -20.64 -2.12
CA SER A 101 -2.64 -21.40 -3.38
C SER A 101 -3.59 -22.59 -3.26
N VAL A 102 -4.29 -22.92 -4.35
CA VAL A 102 -5.21 -24.05 -4.43
C VAL A 102 -4.77 -25.04 -5.51
N LYS A 103 -5.00 -26.33 -5.27
CA LYS A 103 -4.84 -27.43 -6.23
C LYS A 103 -5.98 -28.44 -6.11
N GLY A 104 -6.27 -29.14 -7.20
CA GLY A 104 -7.21 -30.28 -7.25
C GLY A 104 -8.70 -29.93 -7.09
N PHE A 105 -9.06 -28.64 -7.13
CA PHE A 105 -10.45 -28.20 -6.96
C PHE A 105 -11.21 -28.26 -8.28
N ALA A 106 -12.27 -29.07 -8.35
CA ALA A 106 -13.18 -29.15 -9.51
C ALA A 106 -12.47 -29.18 -10.89
N THR A 107 -11.36 -29.94 -10.98
CA THR A 107 -10.53 -30.08 -12.18
C THR A 107 -11.39 -30.50 -13.38
N GLY A 108 -11.24 -29.78 -14.48
CA GLY A 108 -12.03 -29.89 -15.71
C GLY A 108 -12.92 -28.68 -15.98
N THR A 109 -13.34 -27.93 -14.94
CA THR A 109 -14.31 -26.83 -15.10
C THR A 109 -13.68 -25.43 -15.09
N GLY A 110 -12.79 -25.12 -14.14
CA GLY A 110 -12.32 -23.74 -13.88
C GLY A 110 -13.45 -22.79 -13.45
N THR A 111 -13.15 -21.54 -13.08
CA THR A 111 -14.17 -20.54 -12.70
C THR A 111 -15.04 -20.17 -13.90
N GLN A 112 -16.36 -20.19 -13.72
CA GLN A 112 -17.35 -19.94 -14.78
C GLN A 112 -18.26 -18.75 -14.48
N SER A 113 -18.66 -18.05 -15.54
CA SER A 113 -19.72 -17.03 -15.50
C SER A 113 -21.12 -17.66 -15.47
N SER A 114 -22.16 -16.90 -15.13
CA SER A 114 -23.56 -17.32 -15.28
C SER A 114 -24.50 -16.11 -15.41
N PRO A 115 -25.56 -16.19 -16.26
CA PRO A 115 -26.46 -15.07 -16.52
C PRO A 115 -27.44 -14.79 -15.36
N ILE A 116 -27.70 -13.51 -15.14
CA ILE A 116 -28.71 -12.94 -14.25
C ILE A 116 -29.86 -12.39 -15.11
N GLY A 117 -30.61 -13.28 -15.76
CA GLY A 117 -31.62 -12.90 -16.75
C GLY A 117 -31.02 -12.40 -18.06
N ALA A 118 -31.72 -11.51 -18.76
CA ALA A 118 -31.51 -11.29 -20.20
C ALA A 118 -30.36 -10.35 -20.61
N GLN A 119 -29.67 -9.67 -19.68
CA GLN A 119 -28.72 -8.59 -20.00
C GLN A 119 -27.47 -8.48 -19.09
N ASN A 120 -27.37 -9.25 -18.01
CA ASN A 120 -26.29 -9.15 -17.03
C ASN A 120 -25.72 -10.54 -16.70
N ASP A 121 -24.40 -10.67 -16.57
CA ASP A 121 -23.72 -11.91 -16.12
C ASP A 121 -22.95 -11.69 -14.83
N VAL A 122 -22.95 -12.66 -13.91
CA VAL A 122 -21.91 -12.75 -12.85
C VAL A 122 -20.67 -13.40 -13.47
N THR A 123 -19.50 -12.77 -13.36
CA THR A 123 -18.26 -13.30 -13.99
C THR A 123 -17.52 -14.35 -13.16
N ASN A 124 -17.88 -14.52 -11.88
CA ASN A 124 -17.43 -15.64 -11.03
C ASN A 124 -18.66 -16.26 -10.34
N ALA A 125 -19.47 -16.97 -11.11
CA ALA A 125 -20.73 -17.55 -10.66
C ALA A 125 -20.58 -18.97 -10.11
N GLN A 126 -19.58 -19.73 -10.57
CA GLN A 126 -19.34 -21.13 -10.22
C GLN A 126 -17.84 -21.42 -10.15
N ASN A 127 -17.45 -22.41 -9.33
CA ASN A 127 -16.07 -22.88 -9.16
C ASN A 127 -15.07 -21.75 -8.80
N PHE A 128 -15.26 -21.17 -7.62
CA PHE A 128 -14.38 -20.13 -7.05
C PHE A 128 -14.15 -20.36 -5.57
N LEU A 129 -13.14 -19.69 -5.01
CA LEU A 129 -12.89 -19.67 -3.57
C LEU A 129 -13.37 -18.36 -2.94
N GLN A 130 -13.75 -18.44 -1.66
CA GLN A 130 -14.00 -17.31 -0.77
C GLN A 130 -13.08 -17.43 0.44
N ALA A 131 -12.66 -16.32 1.06
CA ALA A 131 -11.82 -16.36 2.26
C ALA A 131 -12.07 -15.19 3.22
N MET A 132 -11.84 -15.44 4.52
CA MET A 132 -12.09 -14.49 5.62
C MET A 132 -11.22 -14.80 6.84
N GLN A 133 -11.00 -13.80 7.69
CA GLN A 133 -10.38 -14.01 9.01
C GLN A 133 -11.45 -14.28 10.08
N CYS A 134 -11.18 -15.21 10.99
CA CYS A 134 -12.04 -15.58 12.12
C CYS A 134 -11.22 -15.71 13.41
N TRP A 135 -11.85 -15.63 14.59
CA TRP A 135 -11.20 -15.74 15.90
C TRP A 135 -11.89 -16.79 16.80
N GLY A 136 -11.25 -17.19 17.90
CA GLY A 136 -11.82 -18.19 18.83
C GLY A 136 -11.61 -19.64 18.38
N ASP A 137 -12.53 -20.54 18.72
CA ASP A 137 -12.44 -21.98 18.44
C ASP A 137 -13.17 -22.39 17.14
N PRO A 138 -12.48 -22.96 16.12
CA PRO A 138 -13.09 -23.44 14.89
C PRO A 138 -14.12 -24.57 15.02
N ASN A 139 -14.08 -25.28 16.15
CA ASN A 139 -15.00 -26.38 16.46
C ASN A 139 -16.28 -25.89 17.16
N SER A 140 -16.35 -24.63 17.60
CA SER A 140 -17.56 -24.07 18.20
C SER A 140 -18.68 -23.92 17.17
N ALA A 141 -19.91 -24.26 17.57
CA ALA A 141 -21.11 -24.10 16.74
C ALA A 141 -21.33 -22.66 16.26
N ASN A 142 -20.89 -21.67 17.05
CA ASN A 142 -20.98 -20.25 16.71
C ASN A 142 -19.76 -19.69 15.97
N PHE A 143 -18.76 -20.50 15.59
CA PHE A 143 -17.50 -20.02 14.98
C PHE A 143 -17.71 -19.08 13.78
N ARG A 144 -18.72 -19.34 12.94
CA ARG A 144 -19.12 -18.48 11.80
C ARG A 144 -19.42 -17.02 12.20
N GLN A 145 -19.84 -16.78 13.44
CA GLN A 145 -20.13 -15.44 13.95
C GLN A 145 -18.85 -14.64 14.24
N SER A 146 -17.73 -15.30 14.55
CA SER A 146 -16.42 -14.67 14.77
C SER A 146 -15.77 -14.10 13.49
N CYS A 147 -16.31 -14.45 12.32
CA CYS A 147 -15.67 -14.20 11.03
C CYS A 147 -15.96 -12.82 10.47
N GLU A 148 -14.93 -12.15 9.98
CA GLU A 148 -15.00 -10.88 9.24
C GLU A 148 -15.56 -11.13 7.84
N TRP A 149 -16.89 -11.00 7.72
CA TRP A 149 -17.64 -11.18 6.48
C TRP A 149 -18.90 -10.32 6.51
N GLY A 150 -19.29 -9.73 5.39
CA GLY A 150 -20.46 -8.85 5.32
C GLY A 150 -20.11 -7.39 5.03
N GLY A 151 -18.84 -7.00 5.04
CA GLY A 151 -18.40 -5.63 4.78
C GLY A 151 -18.50 -5.23 3.31
N ARG A 152 -18.60 -6.20 2.40
CA ARG A 152 -18.82 -6.02 0.96
C ARG A 152 -20.28 -5.78 0.57
N TYR A 153 -21.22 -5.73 1.51
CA TYR A 153 -22.61 -5.35 1.24
C TYR A 153 -22.85 -3.87 1.61
N GLU A 154 -22.70 -2.98 0.63
CA GLU A 154 -22.88 -1.53 0.80
C GLU A 154 -23.98 -1.01 -0.14
N PRO A 155 -25.25 -0.92 0.30
CA PRO A 155 -26.36 -0.48 -0.55
C PRO A 155 -26.14 0.94 -1.10
N GLY A 156 -26.05 1.05 -2.43
CA GLY A 156 -25.88 2.32 -3.13
C GLY A 156 -24.44 2.84 -3.23
N ALA A 157 -23.44 2.12 -2.73
CA ALA A 157 -22.02 2.44 -2.90
C ALA A 157 -21.28 1.34 -3.70
N ASN A 158 -20.09 1.64 -4.23
CA ASN A 158 -19.28 0.61 -4.88
C ASN A 158 -18.49 -0.21 -3.85
N ASN A 159 -18.98 -1.42 -3.56
CA ASN A 159 -18.29 -2.41 -2.72
C ASN A 159 -16.99 -2.99 -3.32
N GLY A 160 -16.62 -2.57 -4.54
CA GLY A 160 -15.44 -3.01 -5.27
C GLY A 160 -15.60 -4.33 -6.02
N LEU A 161 -16.83 -4.86 -6.13
CA LEU A 161 -17.09 -6.16 -6.75
C LEU A 161 -17.74 -6.05 -8.13
N GLY A 162 -18.51 -5.00 -8.42
CA GLY A 162 -19.23 -4.88 -9.69
C GLY A 162 -20.03 -6.16 -10.02
N SER A 163 -19.91 -6.68 -11.25
CA SER A 163 -20.49 -7.97 -11.65
C SER A 163 -19.61 -9.21 -11.35
N SER A 164 -18.52 -9.06 -10.59
CA SER A 164 -17.61 -10.18 -10.28
C SER A 164 -18.09 -11.13 -9.20
N ALA A 165 -19.12 -10.76 -8.44
CA ALA A 165 -19.73 -11.59 -7.40
C ALA A 165 -21.24 -11.35 -7.37
N PHE A 166 -22.03 -12.39 -7.04
CA PHE A 166 -23.47 -12.22 -6.88
C PHE A 166 -23.78 -11.58 -5.51
N PRO A 167 -24.66 -10.56 -5.40
CA PRO A 167 -24.87 -9.79 -4.17
C PRO A 167 -25.14 -10.64 -2.93
N ASP A 168 -25.95 -11.69 -3.02
CA ASP A 168 -26.28 -12.60 -1.92
C ASP A 168 -25.04 -13.24 -1.26
N THR A 169 -23.94 -13.41 -2.01
CA THR A 169 -22.70 -13.96 -1.46
C THR A 169 -22.04 -13.02 -0.45
N THR A 170 -22.26 -11.70 -0.59
CA THR A 170 -21.67 -10.65 0.27
C THR A 170 -22.39 -10.46 1.60
N LEU A 171 -23.56 -11.08 1.80
CA LEU A 171 -24.34 -10.99 3.04
C LEU A 171 -23.82 -11.95 4.13
N ARG A 172 -24.39 -11.87 5.35
CA ARG A 172 -24.23 -12.90 6.40
C ARG A 172 -25.43 -13.85 6.52
N VAL A 173 -26.57 -13.48 5.95
CA VAL A 173 -27.89 -14.16 6.02
C VAL A 173 -28.46 -14.38 4.60
N GLY A 174 -29.69 -14.89 4.46
CA GLY A 174 -30.37 -15.04 3.16
C GLY A 174 -31.06 -13.76 2.69
N THR A 175 -31.49 -13.72 1.43
CA THR A 175 -32.28 -12.60 0.88
C THR A 175 -33.61 -12.40 1.61
N VAL A 176 -34.26 -13.52 1.98
CA VAL A 176 -35.45 -13.58 2.84
C VAL A 176 -35.30 -12.81 4.16
N ASP A 177 -34.07 -12.70 4.68
CA ASP A 177 -33.82 -12.22 6.04
C ASP A 177 -33.53 -10.71 6.10
N ILE A 178 -33.09 -10.07 4.99
CA ILE A 178 -32.51 -8.71 4.96
C ILE A 178 -33.50 -7.56 4.76
N ASP A 179 -34.76 -7.80 4.39
CA ASP A 179 -35.72 -6.71 4.19
C ASP A 179 -36.04 -6.02 5.53
N PRO A 180 -35.66 -4.73 5.72
CA PRO A 180 -35.87 -4.03 6.99
C PRO A 180 -37.35 -3.77 7.30
N ASN A 181 -38.26 -3.97 6.33
CA ASN A 181 -39.70 -3.83 6.49
C ASN A 181 -40.36 -5.14 6.96
N ASN A 182 -39.76 -6.31 6.64
CA ASN A 182 -40.27 -7.63 7.01
C ASN A 182 -39.53 -8.16 8.24
N LEU A 183 -39.99 -7.73 9.42
CA LEU A 183 -39.43 -8.07 10.73
C LEU A 183 -39.42 -9.58 11.00
N ASN A 184 -38.28 -10.21 10.73
CA ASN A 184 -37.99 -11.60 11.02
C ASN A 184 -36.87 -11.71 12.07
N SER A 185 -36.91 -12.76 12.90
CA SER A 185 -35.93 -13.02 13.97
C SER A 185 -34.70 -13.81 13.53
N VAL A 186 -34.51 -14.04 12.22
CA VAL A 186 -33.32 -14.73 11.70
C VAL A 186 -32.19 -13.72 11.60
N ASP A 187 -31.05 -14.03 12.21
CA ASP A 187 -29.82 -13.26 12.05
C ASP A 187 -28.59 -14.18 12.17
N ASN A 188 -27.48 -13.74 11.61
CA ASN A 188 -26.16 -14.36 11.75
C ASN A 188 -25.15 -13.28 12.17
N PRO A 189 -25.21 -12.82 13.44
CA PRO A 189 -24.48 -11.65 13.88
C PRO A 189 -22.96 -11.82 13.74
N PHE A 190 -22.25 -10.70 13.74
CA PHE A 190 -20.81 -10.69 13.97
C PHE A 190 -20.55 -10.58 15.49
N LEU A 191 -19.69 -11.45 16.02
CA LEU A 191 -19.28 -11.43 17.42
C LEU A 191 -17.85 -10.86 17.50
N THR A 192 -17.68 -9.73 18.17
CA THR A 192 -16.34 -9.17 18.43
C THR A 192 -15.63 -9.98 19.51
N VAL A 193 -14.29 -9.94 19.53
CA VAL A 193 -13.47 -10.59 20.57
C VAL A 193 -13.81 -10.11 22.00
N GLN A 194 -14.33 -8.89 22.14
CA GLN A 194 -14.84 -8.33 23.40
C GLN A 194 -16.26 -8.83 23.78
N GLY A 195 -16.83 -9.79 23.04
CA GLY A 195 -18.14 -10.38 23.30
C GLY A 195 -19.34 -9.57 22.82
N ARG A 196 -19.15 -8.44 22.12
CA ARG A 196 -20.27 -7.68 21.55
C ARG A 196 -20.84 -8.41 20.34
N SER A 197 -22.14 -8.68 20.35
CA SER A 197 -22.89 -9.09 19.17
C SER A 197 -23.30 -7.85 18.36
N VAL A 198 -23.04 -7.90 17.05
CA VAL A 198 -23.34 -6.86 16.05
C VAL A 198 -24.30 -7.47 15.04
N VAL A 199 -25.42 -6.81 14.75
CA VAL A 199 -26.50 -7.38 13.91
C VAL A 199 -25.98 -7.74 12.52
N GLY A 200 -26.24 -8.97 12.07
CA GLY A 200 -25.67 -9.55 10.85
C GLY A 200 -26.33 -9.10 9.55
N LYS A 201 -27.39 -8.31 9.63
CA LYS A 201 -28.22 -7.85 8.52
C LYS A 201 -28.52 -6.34 8.59
N PRO A 202 -28.92 -5.70 7.47
CA PRO A 202 -29.46 -4.35 7.49
C PRO A 202 -30.70 -4.24 8.38
N VAL A 203 -30.85 -3.09 9.05
CA VAL A 203 -32.04 -2.72 9.84
C VAL A 203 -32.43 -1.28 9.53
N ALA A 204 -33.57 -0.80 10.05
CA ALA A 204 -34.07 0.56 9.80
C ALA A 204 -33.09 1.69 10.23
N SER A 205 -32.14 1.41 11.13
CA SER A 205 -31.07 2.32 11.54
C SER A 205 -29.77 2.19 10.72
N GLY A 206 -29.81 1.48 9.59
CA GLY A 206 -28.64 1.17 8.74
C GLY A 206 -28.09 -0.23 8.98
N TYR A 207 -26.87 -0.49 8.52
CA TYR A 207 -26.21 -1.79 8.61
C TYR A 207 -25.00 -1.68 9.54
N GLU A 208 -25.14 -2.17 10.78
CA GLU A 208 -24.20 -1.86 11.88
C GLU A 208 -22.76 -2.32 11.60
N ILE A 209 -22.60 -3.39 10.83
CA ILE A 209 -21.30 -4.01 10.49
C ILE A 209 -20.34 -3.04 9.80
N LEU A 210 -20.83 -2.12 8.96
CA LEU A 210 -19.99 -1.17 8.23
C LEU A 210 -19.25 -0.18 9.14
N ASN A 211 -19.62 -0.09 10.42
CA ASN A 211 -18.91 0.67 11.46
C ASN A 211 -17.68 -0.09 12.04
N TYR A 212 -17.56 -1.40 11.78
CA TYR A 212 -16.44 -2.25 12.20
C TYR A 212 -15.57 -2.60 10.99
N PHE A 213 -16.18 -3.12 9.93
CA PHE A 213 -15.50 -3.46 8.68
C PHE A 213 -16.40 -3.27 7.46
N ASN A 214 -15.81 -2.77 6.38
CA ASN A 214 -16.47 -2.40 5.14
C ASN A 214 -15.55 -2.74 3.94
N SER A 215 -15.96 -2.43 2.71
CA SER A 215 -15.22 -2.78 1.49
C SER A 215 -13.78 -2.23 1.44
N ALA A 216 -13.50 -1.13 2.15
CA ALA A 216 -12.17 -0.51 2.22
C ALA A 216 -11.30 -1.07 3.37
N THR A 217 -11.90 -1.54 4.47
CA THR A 217 -11.16 -2.03 5.66
C THR A 217 -11.05 -3.54 5.77
N SER A 218 -12.04 -4.30 5.30
CA SER A 218 -12.17 -5.76 5.44
C SER A 218 -11.03 -6.55 4.75
N ASN A 219 -10.70 -7.74 5.27
CA ASN A 219 -9.86 -8.74 4.58
C ASN A 219 -10.65 -9.73 3.71
N GLU A 220 -11.98 -9.64 3.67
CA GLU A 220 -12.82 -10.65 3.01
C GLU A 220 -12.57 -10.71 1.49
N VAL A 221 -12.27 -11.92 1.02
CA VAL A 221 -12.11 -12.28 -0.39
C VAL A 221 -13.43 -12.88 -0.86
N THR A 222 -14.26 -12.07 -1.51
CA THR A 222 -15.58 -12.52 -1.97
C THR A 222 -15.49 -13.55 -3.09
N THR A 223 -14.52 -13.40 -4.00
CA THR A 223 -14.29 -14.29 -5.13
C THR A 223 -12.79 -14.37 -5.47
N ALA A 224 -12.27 -15.60 -5.61
CA ALA A 224 -10.93 -15.88 -6.12
C ALA A 224 -10.99 -16.98 -7.19
N ARG A 225 -10.33 -16.73 -8.34
CA ARG A 225 -10.40 -17.55 -9.55
C ARG A 225 -9.52 -18.81 -9.48
N VAL A 226 -9.97 -19.85 -10.19
CA VAL A 226 -9.32 -21.16 -10.30
C VAL A 226 -9.35 -21.62 -11.76
N GLY A 227 -8.24 -22.15 -12.25
CA GLY A 227 -8.05 -22.62 -13.61
C GLY A 227 -8.77 -23.94 -13.92
N VAL A 228 -8.83 -24.30 -15.20
CA VAL A 228 -9.47 -25.54 -15.67
C VAL A 228 -8.73 -26.81 -15.23
N ASP A 229 -7.47 -26.68 -14.82
CA ASP A 229 -6.68 -27.73 -14.16
C ASP A 229 -7.06 -27.94 -12.67
N GLY A 230 -7.85 -27.02 -12.10
CA GLY A 230 -8.17 -26.98 -10.67
C GLY A 230 -7.08 -26.36 -9.81
N THR A 231 -6.17 -25.54 -10.39
CA THR A 231 -5.17 -24.77 -9.64
C THR A 231 -5.45 -23.26 -9.67
N GLY A 232 -4.92 -22.53 -8.69
CA GLY A 232 -5.12 -21.08 -8.60
C GLY A 232 -4.37 -20.49 -7.41
N ALA A 233 -4.35 -19.16 -7.32
CA ALA A 233 -3.80 -18.47 -6.15
C ALA A 233 -4.42 -17.08 -5.97
N PHE A 234 -4.56 -16.67 -4.71
CA PHE A 234 -4.88 -15.31 -4.31
C PHE A 234 -3.99 -14.91 -3.14
N ASP A 235 -3.91 -13.61 -2.86
CA ASP A 235 -3.24 -13.12 -1.66
C ASP A 235 -4.29 -12.75 -0.62
N PHE A 236 -4.12 -13.25 0.59
CA PHE A 236 -4.94 -12.91 1.74
C PHE A 236 -4.17 -11.95 2.65
N ALA A 237 -4.82 -10.91 3.17
CA ALA A 237 -4.19 -9.97 4.09
C ALA A 237 -4.69 -10.20 5.52
N PRO A 238 -4.02 -11.06 6.32
CA PRO A 238 -4.28 -11.14 7.74
C PRO A 238 -4.15 -9.78 8.42
N GLN A 239 -5.03 -9.51 9.38
CA GLN A 239 -5.12 -8.24 10.11
C GLN A 239 -4.84 -8.46 11.59
N THR A 240 -3.92 -7.68 12.15
CA THR A 240 -3.64 -7.66 13.61
C THR A 240 -4.75 -6.90 14.34
N ALA A 241 -4.76 -6.94 15.67
CA ALA A 241 -5.65 -6.08 16.46
C ALA A 241 -5.37 -4.57 16.30
N ASP A 242 -4.22 -4.16 15.75
CA ASP A 242 -3.91 -2.76 15.46
C ASP A 242 -4.67 -2.25 14.21
N THR A 243 -5.13 -3.15 13.34
CA THR A 243 -5.97 -2.80 12.17
C THR A 243 -7.40 -3.36 12.23
N ALA A 244 -7.60 -4.48 12.92
CA ALA A 244 -8.89 -5.15 13.16
C ALA A 244 -9.09 -5.45 14.67
N PRO A 245 -9.23 -4.42 15.54
CA PRO A 245 -9.39 -4.59 16.98
C PRO A 245 -10.63 -5.41 17.39
N GLN A 246 -11.60 -5.55 16.50
CA GLN A 246 -12.78 -6.41 16.66
C GLN A 246 -12.45 -7.92 16.63
N LEU A 247 -11.30 -8.33 16.09
CA LEU A 247 -10.84 -9.72 16.04
C LEU A 247 -9.80 -10.06 17.13
N GLY A 248 -9.06 -9.07 17.64
CA GLY A 248 -8.09 -9.24 18.74
C GLY A 248 -6.79 -9.98 18.38
N CYS A 249 -6.59 -10.33 17.11
CA CYS A 249 -5.48 -11.18 16.66
C CYS A 249 -4.10 -10.58 16.99
N GLY A 250 -3.24 -11.37 17.63
CA GLY A 250 -1.94 -10.93 18.13
C GLY A 250 -1.94 -10.31 19.53
N THR A 251 -3.10 -10.14 20.18
CA THR A 251 -3.14 -9.69 21.59
C THR A 251 -2.89 -10.86 22.58
N ALA A 252 -2.62 -10.53 23.84
CA ALA A 252 -2.44 -11.54 24.89
C ALA A 252 -3.72 -12.40 25.03
N GLY A 253 -3.57 -13.73 24.95
CA GLY A 253 -4.68 -14.68 24.90
C GLY A 253 -5.27 -14.93 23.50
N HIS A 254 -5.01 -14.05 22.53
CA HIS A 254 -5.53 -14.13 21.15
C HIS A 254 -4.40 -14.06 20.10
N LEU A 255 -3.23 -14.64 20.40
CA LEU A 255 -2.10 -14.73 19.47
C LEU A 255 -2.46 -15.53 18.19
N ARG A 256 -3.39 -16.48 18.29
CA ARG A 256 -3.90 -17.26 17.16
C ARG A 256 -5.29 -16.78 16.73
N CYS A 257 -5.42 -16.53 15.43
CA CYS A 257 -6.68 -16.46 14.71
C CYS A 257 -6.66 -17.46 13.53
N TRP A 258 -7.62 -17.38 12.62
CA TRP A 258 -7.80 -18.36 11.54
C TRP A 258 -8.09 -17.70 10.21
N LEU A 259 -7.46 -18.21 9.16
CA LEU A 259 -7.92 -18.04 7.78
C LEU A 259 -8.92 -19.17 7.52
N VAL A 260 -10.14 -18.80 7.13
CA VAL A 260 -11.16 -19.76 6.70
C VAL A 260 -11.41 -19.58 5.21
N VAL A 261 -11.16 -20.62 4.43
CA VAL A 261 -11.40 -20.67 2.98
C VAL A 261 -12.65 -21.49 2.72
N VAL A 262 -13.65 -20.92 2.05
CA VAL A 262 -14.89 -21.61 1.67
C VAL A 262 -14.91 -21.82 0.15
N PRO A 263 -14.77 -23.07 -0.34
CA PRO A 263 -14.84 -23.38 -1.76
C PRO A 263 -16.30 -23.45 -2.25
N ARG A 264 -16.57 -22.88 -3.43
CA ARG A 264 -17.90 -22.79 -4.06
C ARG A 264 -17.86 -23.47 -5.42
N GLY A 265 -18.42 -24.68 -5.52
CA GLY A 265 -18.30 -25.56 -6.70
C GLY A 265 -19.25 -25.20 -7.85
N THR A 266 -19.78 -26.22 -8.55
CA THR A 266 -20.88 -26.05 -9.54
C THR A 266 -22.26 -26.42 -8.98
N VAL A 267 -22.29 -26.95 -7.75
CA VAL A 267 -23.47 -27.57 -7.14
C VAL A 267 -24.10 -26.62 -6.12
N PHE A 268 -25.42 -26.39 -6.18
CA PHE A 268 -26.09 -25.46 -5.26
C PHE A 268 -26.25 -26.04 -3.85
N GLY A 269 -25.82 -25.28 -2.84
CA GLY A 269 -25.69 -25.73 -1.44
C GLY A 269 -26.88 -25.49 -0.51
N GLY A 270 -28.02 -24.99 -1.00
CA GLY A 270 -29.12 -24.61 -0.12
C GLY A 270 -30.51 -24.69 -0.75
N ASP A 271 -31.46 -24.02 -0.11
CA ASP A 271 -32.84 -23.82 -0.57
C ASP A 271 -33.14 -22.30 -0.65
N VAL A 272 -34.42 -21.94 -0.71
CA VAL A 272 -34.90 -20.55 -0.73
C VAL A 272 -34.42 -19.68 0.44
N LYS A 273 -33.99 -20.26 1.57
CA LYS A 273 -33.42 -19.52 2.71
C LYS A 273 -31.90 -19.30 2.58
N CYS A 274 -31.26 -20.04 1.68
CA CYS A 274 -29.88 -19.77 1.29
C CYS A 274 -29.83 -18.62 0.27
N SER A 275 -30.71 -18.68 -0.74
CA SER A 275 -30.99 -17.60 -1.69
C SER A 275 -32.33 -17.86 -2.40
N GLU A 276 -33.12 -16.81 -2.63
CA GLU A 276 -34.35 -16.87 -3.43
C GLU A 276 -34.10 -16.72 -4.94
N PHE A 277 -32.84 -16.62 -5.39
CA PHE A 277 -32.55 -16.28 -6.77
C PHE A 277 -33.11 -17.34 -7.75
N PRO A 278 -33.97 -16.96 -8.71
CA PRO A 278 -34.59 -17.88 -9.65
C PRO A 278 -33.55 -18.49 -10.60
N ASP A 279 -33.67 -19.79 -10.87
CA ASP A 279 -32.92 -20.41 -11.96
C ASP A 279 -33.42 -19.83 -13.30
N PRO A 280 -32.59 -19.15 -14.11
CA PRO A 280 -33.00 -18.60 -15.41
C PRO A 280 -33.41 -19.68 -16.42
N ASN A 281 -33.14 -20.96 -16.14
CA ASN A 281 -33.57 -22.11 -16.94
C ASN A 281 -34.91 -22.70 -16.45
N SER A 282 -35.45 -22.24 -15.32
CA SER A 282 -36.72 -22.71 -14.77
C SER A 282 -37.91 -22.10 -15.53
N PRO A 283 -38.81 -22.90 -16.12
CA PRO A 283 -39.96 -22.39 -16.88
C PRO A 283 -40.98 -21.62 -16.03
N ILE A 284 -40.85 -21.69 -14.70
CA ILE A 284 -41.70 -20.98 -13.72
C ILE A 284 -40.92 -19.99 -12.85
N SER A 285 -39.65 -19.70 -13.19
CA SER A 285 -38.74 -18.87 -12.35
C SER A 285 -38.64 -19.34 -10.89
N ALA A 286 -38.62 -20.66 -10.67
CA ALA A 286 -38.38 -21.22 -9.34
C ALA A 286 -36.91 -21.02 -8.90
N PRO A 287 -36.63 -20.79 -7.60
CA PRO A 287 -35.26 -20.75 -7.08
C PRO A 287 -34.49 -22.06 -7.25
N TYR A 288 -33.15 -21.96 -7.24
CA TYR A 288 -32.27 -23.12 -7.31
C TYR A 288 -32.54 -24.14 -6.19
N SER A 289 -32.51 -25.43 -6.54
CA SER A 289 -32.73 -26.53 -5.59
C SER A 289 -31.43 -27.14 -5.07
N LYS A 290 -31.42 -27.58 -3.81
CA LYS A 290 -30.23 -28.20 -3.18
C LYS A 290 -29.70 -29.38 -4.00
N GLY A 291 -28.41 -29.37 -4.31
CA GLY A 291 -27.76 -30.40 -5.12
C GLY A 291 -27.92 -30.23 -6.64
N GLN A 292 -28.60 -29.18 -7.11
CA GLN A 292 -28.67 -28.84 -8.53
C GLN A 292 -27.28 -28.48 -9.06
N LYS A 293 -26.90 -29.07 -10.20
CA LYS A 293 -25.58 -28.91 -10.83
C LYS A 293 -25.57 -27.79 -11.85
N ASN A 294 -24.37 -27.30 -12.18
CA ASN A 294 -24.14 -26.17 -13.09
C ASN A 294 -24.91 -24.91 -12.67
N ALA A 295 -25.14 -24.73 -11.37
CA ALA A 295 -25.96 -23.66 -10.80
C ALA A 295 -25.11 -22.49 -10.31
N LEU A 296 -25.61 -21.26 -10.49
CA LEU A 296 -25.01 -20.06 -9.91
C LEU A 296 -24.95 -20.21 -8.37
N GLN A 297 -23.78 -19.96 -7.80
CA GLN A 297 -23.49 -20.16 -6.39
C GLN A 297 -23.95 -18.97 -5.54
N ALA A 298 -25.26 -18.72 -5.51
CA ALA A 298 -25.86 -17.69 -4.67
C ALA A 298 -25.81 -18.07 -3.18
N GLY A 299 -26.12 -17.10 -2.32
CA GLY A 299 -26.12 -17.24 -0.86
C GLY A 299 -24.75 -17.08 -0.22
N SER A 300 -24.76 -16.52 0.99
CA SER A 300 -23.58 -16.28 1.83
C SER A 300 -22.85 -17.56 2.22
N PRO A 301 -21.50 -17.58 2.29
CA PRO A 301 -20.74 -18.72 2.81
C PRO A 301 -20.99 -18.99 4.30
N ILE A 302 -21.49 -18.01 5.07
CA ILE A 302 -21.71 -18.15 6.52
C ILE A 302 -23.18 -18.27 6.93
N ASN A 303 -24.15 -17.98 6.04
CA ASN A 303 -25.58 -18.17 6.30
C ASN A 303 -25.85 -19.63 6.76
N PRO A 304 -26.44 -19.86 7.94
CA PRO A 304 -26.68 -21.22 8.47
C PRO A 304 -27.65 -22.06 7.63
N ASN A 305 -28.42 -21.46 6.71
CA ASN A 305 -29.28 -22.18 5.76
C ASN A 305 -28.52 -22.70 4.51
N CYS A 306 -27.24 -22.33 4.34
CA CYS A 306 -26.37 -22.80 3.27
C CYS A 306 -25.35 -23.82 3.79
N ASP A 307 -25.16 -24.96 3.12
CA ASP A 307 -24.17 -25.98 3.54
C ASP A 307 -22.73 -25.70 3.08
N TYR A 308 -22.49 -24.60 2.37
CA TYR A 308 -21.14 -24.19 1.93
C TYR A 308 -20.13 -24.10 3.09
N TRP A 309 -20.60 -23.73 4.29
CA TRP A 309 -19.78 -23.65 5.50
C TRP A 309 -19.15 -24.99 5.93
N ASP A 310 -19.77 -26.12 5.56
CA ASP A 310 -19.26 -27.46 5.90
C ASP A 310 -18.14 -27.90 4.94
N ASN A 311 -18.05 -27.26 3.77
CA ASN A 311 -16.94 -27.42 2.84
C ASN A 311 -15.69 -26.60 3.24
N ARG A 312 -15.73 -25.78 4.30
CA ARG A 312 -14.62 -24.87 4.67
C ARG A 312 -13.30 -25.60 4.95
N VAL A 313 -12.19 -24.95 4.63
CA VAL A 313 -10.83 -25.32 5.08
C VAL A 313 -10.39 -24.28 6.10
N VAL A 314 -9.89 -24.71 7.25
CA VAL A 314 -9.46 -23.84 8.35
C VAL A 314 -7.93 -23.89 8.46
N VAL A 315 -7.27 -22.73 8.46
CA VAL A 315 -5.81 -22.62 8.55
C VAL A 315 -5.44 -21.74 9.76
N PRO A 316 -4.55 -22.18 10.67
CA PRO A 316 -4.08 -21.35 11.77
C PRO A 316 -3.30 -20.13 11.27
N LEU A 317 -3.45 -19.02 11.98
CA LEU A 317 -2.70 -17.78 11.80
C LEU A 317 -2.16 -17.36 13.18
N ASP A 318 -0.88 -17.63 13.44
CA ASP A 318 -0.15 -17.20 14.62
C ASP A 318 0.53 -15.85 14.37
N PHE A 319 0.09 -14.83 15.10
CA PHE A 319 0.55 -13.46 14.95
C PHE A 319 1.74 -13.17 15.86
N ALA A 320 2.63 -12.28 15.39
CA ALA A 320 3.58 -11.61 16.27
C ALA A 320 2.79 -10.80 17.32
N PRO A 321 3.19 -10.78 18.60
CA PRO A 321 2.41 -10.09 19.63
C PRO A 321 2.35 -8.58 19.38
N VAL A 322 1.14 -8.01 19.32
CA VAL A 322 0.94 -6.55 19.22
C VAL A 322 1.20 -5.87 20.57
N GLY A 323 1.53 -4.57 20.53
CA GLY A 323 1.69 -3.77 21.75
C GLY A 323 2.84 -4.23 22.68
N LEU A 324 3.86 -4.90 22.14
CA LEU A 324 5.04 -5.34 22.91
C LEU A 324 5.76 -4.15 23.56
N THR A 325 5.49 -3.96 24.85
CA THR A 325 6.14 -2.97 25.70
C THR A 325 7.36 -3.59 26.38
N CYS A 326 8.44 -2.81 26.50
CA CYS A 326 9.60 -3.23 27.28
C CYS A 326 9.27 -3.26 28.78
N ALA A 327 10.09 -3.97 29.56
CA ALA A 327 9.94 -4.05 31.00
C ALA A 327 9.84 -2.62 31.61
N VAL A 328 8.89 -2.42 32.53
CA VAL A 328 8.64 -1.11 33.13
C VAL A 328 9.92 -0.58 33.80
N GLY A 329 10.35 0.63 33.41
CA GLY A 329 11.63 1.21 33.82
C GLY A 329 12.79 1.00 32.84
N SER A 330 12.59 0.32 31.71
CA SER A 330 13.52 0.35 30.57
C SER A 330 13.81 1.76 30.11
N ALA A 331 15.05 2.04 29.71
CA ALA A 331 15.43 3.31 29.11
C ALA A 331 14.76 3.47 27.73
N GLU A 332 14.26 4.65 27.41
CA GLU A 332 13.73 4.97 26.07
C GLU A 332 14.71 5.84 25.27
N GLN A 333 14.77 5.62 23.96
CA GLN A 333 15.50 6.44 22.99
C GLN A 333 14.59 6.66 21.77
N ARG A 334 14.28 7.93 21.46
CA ARG A 334 13.52 8.30 20.26
C ARG A 334 14.41 8.19 19.02
N VAL A 335 13.93 7.43 18.03
CA VAL A 335 14.57 7.21 16.73
C VAL A 335 13.59 7.65 15.64
N ILE A 336 14.06 8.34 14.60
CA ILE A 336 13.18 8.96 13.61
C ILE A 336 13.65 8.74 12.17
N GLY A 337 12.80 9.04 11.19
CA GLY A 337 13.22 9.30 9.81
C GLY A 337 12.74 8.30 8.78
N SER A 338 13.63 7.93 7.85
CA SER A 338 13.29 7.38 6.54
C SER A 338 12.26 6.26 6.57
N GLN A 339 11.25 6.39 5.72
CA GLN A 339 10.19 5.39 5.55
C GLN A 339 10.75 4.03 5.09
N LEU A 340 11.93 4.03 4.45
CA LEU A 340 12.67 2.82 4.07
C LEU A 340 13.06 1.93 5.27
N MET A 341 13.02 2.45 6.50
CA MET A 341 13.35 1.69 7.72
C MET A 341 12.15 1.03 8.40
N VAL A 342 10.92 1.20 7.92
CA VAL A 342 9.71 0.66 8.58
C VAL A 342 9.76 -0.86 8.73
N GLY A 343 10.09 -1.59 7.66
CA GLY A 343 10.20 -3.04 7.70
C GLY A 343 11.26 -3.50 8.70
N ALA A 344 12.49 -3.03 8.54
CA ALA A 344 13.62 -3.38 9.40
C ALA A 344 13.36 -3.04 10.87
N MET A 345 12.88 -1.83 11.19
CA MET A 345 12.59 -1.44 12.58
C MET A 345 11.45 -2.25 13.19
N SER A 346 10.39 -2.55 12.43
CA SER A 346 9.29 -3.39 12.94
C SER A 346 9.74 -4.81 13.35
N SER A 347 10.77 -5.36 12.70
CA SER A 347 11.43 -6.61 13.12
C SER A 347 12.42 -6.39 14.28
N TRP A 348 13.25 -5.36 14.21
CA TRP A 348 14.34 -5.13 15.17
C TRP A 348 13.85 -4.62 16.53
N GLN A 349 12.75 -3.86 16.62
CA GLN A 349 12.29 -3.25 17.88
C GLN A 349 12.01 -4.26 19.02
N PRO A 350 11.25 -5.36 18.81
CA PRO A 350 11.05 -6.39 19.84
C PRO A 350 12.35 -7.05 20.31
N ASP A 351 13.29 -7.26 19.39
CA ASP A 351 14.58 -7.90 19.63
C ASP A 351 15.56 -6.99 20.40
N LEU A 352 15.66 -5.72 20.00
CA LEU A 352 16.38 -4.66 20.70
C LEU A 352 15.84 -4.47 22.13
N CYS A 353 14.52 -4.39 22.27
CA CYS A 353 13.82 -4.32 23.56
C CYS A 353 14.19 -5.51 24.46
N THR A 354 14.15 -6.73 23.92
CA THR A 354 14.42 -7.97 24.67
C THR A 354 15.88 -8.09 25.09
N ARG A 355 16.85 -7.77 24.21
CA ARG A 355 18.28 -7.94 24.47
C ARG A 355 18.93 -6.75 25.17
N LEU A 356 18.68 -5.54 24.70
CA LEU A 356 19.33 -4.30 25.18
C LEU A 356 18.57 -3.61 26.31
N LYS A 357 17.39 -4.14 26.70
CA LYS A 357 16.50 -3.57 27.74
C LYS A 357 16.18 -2.08 27.54
N THR A 358 16.21 -1.64 26.29
CA THR A 358 16.07 -0.24 25.86
C THR A 358 15.00 -0.17 24.78
N THR A 359 14.00 0.69 24.98
CA THR A 359 12.94 0.97 24.01
C THR A 359 13.48 1.92 22.95
N PHE A 360 13.69 1.44 21.72
CA PHE A 360 13.99 2.30 20.58
C PHE A 360 12.68 2.64 19.87
N SER A 361 12.11 3.79 20.23
CA SER A 361 10.79 4.23 19.75
C SER A 361 10.94 4.88 18.38
N PHE A 362 10.54 4.17 17.32
CA PHE A 362 10.70 4.62 15.93
C PHE A 362 9.45 5.34 15.41
N SER A 363 9.63 6.55 14.86
CA SER A 363 8.59 7.28 14.12
C SER A 363 9.07 7.72 12.74
N THR A 364 8.36 7.32 11.69
CA THR A 364 8.68 7.74 10.32
C THR A 364 8.45 9.23 10.10
N ASN A 365 9.43 9.91 9.52
CA ASN A 365 9.34 11.30 9.08
C ASN A 365 9.94 11.43 7.66
N PRO A 366 9.58 12.49 6.91
CA PRO A 366 10.38 12.97 5.77
C PRO A 366 11.87 13.03 6.14
N ASP A 367 12.75 12.52 5.28
CA ASP A 367 14.20 12.44 5.58
C ASP A 367 14.79 13.81 5.95
N SER A 368 14.34 14.87 5.28
CA SER A 368 14.67 16.28 5.52
C SER A 368 14.24 16.77 6.92
N VAL A 369 13.00 16.47 7.32
CA VAL A 369 12.48 16.80 8.67
C VAL A 369 13.23 16.01 9.75
N ALA A 370 13.61 14.76 9.45
CA ALA A 370 14.38 13.93 10.37
C ALA A 370 15.83 14.43 10.53
N ARG A 371 16.45 14.90 9.45
CA ARG A 371 17.75 15.60 9.46
C ARG A 371 17.69 16.87 10.34
N LEU A 372 16.65 17.69 10.20
CA LEU A 372 16.46 18.89 11.03
C LEU A 372 16.25 18.55 12.52
N GLN A 373 15.34 17.63 12.82
CA GLN A 373 15.07 17.19 14.20
C GLN A 373 16.30 16.58 14.89
N LEU A 374 17.22 15.95 14.14
CA LEU A 374 18.50 15.49 14.67
C LEU A 374 19.49 16.63 14.94
N LEU A 375 19.53 17.65 14.07
CA LEU A 375 20.36 18.85 14.27
C LEU A 375 19.95 19.61 15.54
N GLU A 376 18.64 19.74 15.75
CA GLU A 376 18.01 20.33 16.93
C GLU A 376 18.05 19.44 18.20
N GLY A 377 18.57 18.21 18.10
CA GLY A 377 18.71 17.29 19.23
C GLY A 377 17.40 16.63 19.70
N GLN A 378 16.31 16.73 18.94
CA GLN A 378 15.00 16.16 19.30
C GLN A 378 14.91 14.63 19.22
N ALA A 379 15.95 13.95 18.71
CA ALA A 379 16.02 12.49 18.58
C ALA A 379 17.46 11.99 18.76
N ALA A 380 17.61 10.75 19.24
CA ALA A 380 18.91 10.11 19.46
C ALA A 380 19.58 9.67 18.15
N VAL A 381 18.77 9.25 17.18
CA VAL A 381 19.18 8.81 15.83
C VAL A 381 18.12 9.27 14.83
N ALA A 382 18.56 9.77 13.68
CA ALA A 382 17.70 9.89 12.50
C ALA A 382 18.22 8.98 11.38
N TYR A 383 17.32 8.26 10.74
CA TYR A 383 17.60 7.51 9.52
C TYR A 383 17.36 8.38 8.28
N SER A 384 18.33 8.44 7.36
CA SER A 384 18.15 9.01 6.02
C SER A 384 19.14 8.41 5.03
N SER A 385 19.04 8.75 3.74
CA SER A 385 20.01 8.30 2.72
C SER A 385 20.96 9.42 2.24
N GLN A 386 20.57 10.68 2.43
CA GLN A 386 21.46 11.84 2.28
C GLN A 386 21.96 12.33 3.65
N PRO A 387 23.16 12.93 3.75
CA PRO A 387 23.69 13.54 4.97
C PRO A 387 22.95 14.85 5.30
N LEU A 388 23.20 15.42 6.49
CA LEU A 388 22.80 16.80 6.80
C LEU A 388 23.58 17.77 5.92
N SER A 389 22.89 18.51 5.05
CA SER A 389 23.52 19.49 4.17
C SER A 389 23.16 20.93 4.55
N ALA A 390 24.07 21.86 4.26
CA ALA A 390 23.84 23.29 4.47
C ALA A 390 22.77 23.88 3.53
N GLY A 391 22.58 23.29 2.34
CA GLY A 391 21.59 23.74 1.35
C GLY A 391 20.13 23.48 1.76
N GLU A 392 19.88 22.55 2.67
CA GLU A 392 18.55 22.27 3.23
C GLU A 392 18.17 23.22 4.38
N GLN A 393 19.13 23.99 4.91
CA GLN A 393 18.93 24.81 6.11
C GLN A 393 18.38 26.19 5.75
N THR A 394 17.14 26.45 6.17
CA THR A 394 16.38 27.67 5.85
C THR A 394 16.96 28.96 6.43
N THR A 395 17.77 28.87 7.50
CA THR A 395 18.31 30.05 8.22
C THR A 395 19.84 30.05 8.26
N ASN A 396 20.46 31.19 8.61
CA ASN A 396 21.92 31.27 8.76
C ASN A 396 22.38 30.53 10.02
N GLU A 397 21.54 30.56 11.04
CA GLU A 397 21.73 30.04 12.39
C GLU A 397 21.76 28.51 12.36
N LEU A 398 20.88 27.87 11.57
CA LEU A 398 20.92 26.43 11.32
C LEU A 398 22.17 26.02 10.54
N ARG A 399 22.64 26.83 9.58
CA ARG A 399 23.90 26.55 8.85
C ARG A 399 25.13 26.66 9.74
N GLN A 400 25.17 27.63 10.65
CA GLN A 400 26.23 27.75 11.67
C GLN A 400 26.17 26.60 12.67
N THR A 401 24.97 26.23 13.14
CA THR A 401 24.75 25.09 14.04
C THR A 401 25.25 23.79 13.40
N LEU A 402 24.93 23.54 12.12
CA LEU A 402 25.43 22.39 11.37
C LEU A 402 26.96 22.38 11.25
N ALA A 403 27.59 23.53 10.97
CA ALA A 403 29.05 23.63 10.87
C ALA A 403 29.78 23.36 12.20
N ALA A 404 29.17 23.71 13.34
CA ALA A 404 29.69 23.40 14.67
C ALA A 404 29.45 21.94 15.08
N THR A 405 28.34 21.34 14.65
CA THR A 405 27.87 20.02 15.07
C THR A 405 28.81 18.89 14.63
N LYS A 406 29.11 17.96 15.55
CA LYS A 406 29.83 16.72 15.21
C LYS A 406 28.84 15.60 14.96
N LEU A 407 28.73 15.20 13.69
CA LEU A 407 27.85 14.13 13.22
C LEU A 407 28.65 12.84 13.01
N SER A 408 28.01 11.69 13.26
CA SER A 408 28.49 10.39 12.79
C SER A 408 27.42 9.68 11.94
N TYR A 409 27.88 8.85 11.00
CA TYR A 409 27.06 8.21 9.98
C TYR A 409 27.42 6.71 9.90
N ALA A 410 26.43 5.83 10.05
CA ALA A 410 26.61 4.38 9.97
C ALA A 410 25.62 3.76 8.96
N PRO A 411 26.06 3.15 7.84
CA PRO A 411 25.14 2.43 6.94
C PRO A 411 24.52 1.22 7.66
N VAL A 412 23.18 1.16 7.70
CA VAL A 412 22.41 0.14 8.46
C VAL A 412 21.51 -0.74 7.61
N ALA A 413 21.10 -0.29 6.43
CA ALA A 413 20.23 -1.06 5.55
C ALA A 413 20.46 -0.70 4.07
N ILE A 414 20.15 -1.65 3.19
CA ILE A 414 20.06 -1.43 1.74
C ILE A 414 18.69 -1.92 1.28
N SER A 415 18.00 -1.12 0.49
CA SER A 415 16.74 -1.47 -0.19
C SER A 415 16.71 -0.83 -1.58
N GLY A 416 15.56 -0.81 -2.24
CA GLY A 416 15.33 0.09 -3.37
C GLY A 416 13.94 0.71 -3.35
N VAL A 417 13.75 1.74 -4.15
CA VAL A 417 12.40 2.23 -4.48
C VAL A 417 11.80 1.28 -5.52
N ALA A 418 10.67 0.68 -5.19
CA ALA A 418 9.96 -0.25 -6.05
C ALA A 418 8.85 0.47 -6.82
N ILE A 419 8.84 0.30 -8.14
CA ILE A 419 7.68 0.58 -8.98
C ILE A 419 6.81 -0.68 -8.96
N ALA A 420 6.07 -0.84 -7.86
CA ALA A 420 5.24 -2.01 -7.61
C ALA A 420 3.92 -1.93 -8.37
N PHE A 421 3.33 -3.07 -8.70
CA PHE A 421 2.06 -3.14 -9.40
C PHE A 421 1.21 -4.33 -8.98
N LEU A 422 -0.09 -4.18 -9.18
CA LEU A 422 -1.08 -5.26 -9.15
C LEU A 422 -1.92 -5.14 -10.42
N ALA A 423 -1.77 -6.09 -11.34
CA ALA A 423 -2.51 -6.12 -12.60
C ALA A 423 -3.22 -7.46 -12.78
N GLU A 424 -4.51 -7.44 -13.10
CA GLU A 424 -5.37 -8.62 -13.19
C GLU A 424 -6.34 -8.45 -14.38
N SER A 425 -6.27 -9.35 -15.36
CA SER A 425 -7.24 -9.44 -16.46
C SER A 425 -8.18 -10.63 -16.24
N GLY A 426 -9.13 -10.84 -17.17
CA GLY A 426 -9.94 -12.07 -17.20
C GLY A 426 -9.08 -13.36 -17.30
N ASP A 427 -7.88 -13.26 -17.88
CA ASP A 427 -6.89 -14.34 -17.98
C ASP A 427 -6.07 -14.54 -16.68
N GLY A 428 -6.28 -13.69 -15.67
CA GLY A 428 -5.61 -13.74 -14.37
C GLY A 428 -4.56 -12.65 -14.15
N ARG A 429 -3.80 -12.80 -13.06
CA ARG A 429 -2.80 -11.82 -12.59
C ARG A 429 -1.54 -11.80 -13.44
N GLN A 430 -1.20 -10.62 -13.95
CA GLN A 430 0.02 -10.36 -14.69
C GLN A 430 1.21 -10.20 -13.73
N ARG A 431 2.33 -10.85 -14.06
CA ARG A 431 3.55 -10.91 -13.21
C ARG A 431 4.75 -10.18 -13.80
N VAL A 432 4.68 -9.72 -15.05
CA VAL A 432 5.79 -9.06 -15.76
C VAL A 432 5.32 -7.74 -16.34
N LEU A 433 5.97 -6.66 -15.92
CA LEU A 433 5.77 -5.28 -16.38
C LEU A 433 7.15 -4.66 -16.59
N ASN A 434 7.41 -4.13 -17.78
CA ASN A 434 8.69 -3.53 -18.16
C ASN A 434 8.52 -2.04 -18.45
N LEU A 435 9.36 -1.18 -17.86
CA LEU A 435 9.24 0.28 -17.92
C LEU A 435 10.58 0.97 -18.25
N SER A 436 10.50 2.06 -19.01
CA SER A 436 11.59 3.03 -19.22
C SER A 436 11.45 4.23 -18.27
N ALA A 437 12.52 5.01 -18.14
CA ALA A 437 12.49 6.31 -17.48
C ALA A 437 11.43 7.24 -18.09
N ARG A 438 11.29 7.27 -19.43
CA ARG A 438 10.33 8.15 -20.13
C ARG A 438 8.87 7.71 -19.90
N LEU A 439 8.58 6.41 -19.80
CA LEU A 439 7.23 5.94 -19.42
C LEU A 439 6.83 6.42 -18.02
N LEU A 440 7.78 6.44 -17.07
CA LEU A 440 7.51 6.96 -15.73
C LEU A 440 7.49 8.49 -15.69
N ALA A 441 8.28 9.19 -16.52
CA ALA A 441 8.11 10.64 -16.73
C ALA A 441 6.70 10.97 -17.23
N LYS A 442 6.23 10.31 -18.30
CA LYS A 442 4.87 10.45 -18.85
C LYS A 442 3.78 10.24 -17.78
N LEU A 443 3.95 9.27 -16.89
CA LEU A 443 3.03 9.00 -15.78
C LEU A 443 3.11 10.07 -14.67
N PHE A 444 4.30 10.45 -14.21
CA PHE A 444 4.47 11.40 -13.10
C PHE A 444 4.16 12.85 -13.49
N THR A 445 4.14 13.19 -14.78
CA THR A 445 3.64 14.47 -15.29
C THR A 445 2.18 14.44 -15.75
N GLN A 446 1.40 13.42 -15.39
CA GLN A 446 -0.02 13.28 -15.80
C GLN A 446 -0.25 13.48 -17.31
N SER A 447 0.64 12.97 -18.17
CA SER A 447 0.57 13.23 -19.63
C SER A 447 -0.41 12.30 -20.36
N TYR A 448 -0.81 11.18 -19.74
CA TYR A 448 -1.83 10.30 -20.31
C TYR A 448 -3.25 10.79 -19.96
N ALA A 449 -4.18 10.63 -20.92
CA ALA A 449 -5.56 11.12 -20.79
C ALA A 449 -6.34 10.48 -19.61
N PHE A 450 -5.98 9.26 -19.19
CA PHE A 450 -6.62 8.58 -18.05
C PHE A 450 -6.19 9.10 -16.67
N GLN A 451 -5.22 10.02 -16.61
CA GLN A 451 -4.72 10.62 -15.37
C GLN A 451 -5.34 12.00 -15.08
N ILE A 452 -6.30 12.40 -15.90
CA ILE A 452 -7.02 13.67 -15.83
C ILE A 452 -8.42 13.41 -15.28
N PRO A 453 -8.97 14.28 -14.40
CA PRO A 453 -10.37 14.22 -13.99
C PRO A 453 -11.33 14.21 -15.19
N ILE A 454 -12.20 13.21 -15.27
CA ILE A 454 -13.31 13.11 -16.22
C ILE A 454 -14.52 12.53 -15.49
N SER A 455 -15.69 13.16 -15.65
CA SER A 455 -16.97 12.74 -15.12
C SER A 455 -17.75 11.99 -16.20
N THR A 456 -18.69 11.13 -15.80
CA THR A 456 -19.65 10.52 -16.73
C THR A 456 -20.59 11.53 -17.40
N SER A 457 -20.60 12.78 -16.93
CA SER A 457 -21.36 13.90 -17.51
C SER A 457 -20.53 14.82 -18.42
N ASP A 458 -19.21 14.63 -18.52
CA ASP A 458 -18.37 15.42 -19.42
C ASP A 458 -18.46 14.92 -20.87
N ASP A 459 -18.25 15.83 -21.82
CA ASP A 459 -17.67 15.44 -23.11
C ASP A 459 -16.21 15.02 -22.85
N PRO A 460 -15.84 13.73 -22.98
CA PRO A 460 -14.53 13.23 -22.57
C PRO A 460 -13.38 13.70 -23.49
N SER A 461 -13.67 14.50 -24.52
CA SER A 461 -12.65 15.21 -25.29
C SER A 461 -12.20 16.53 -24.63
N LYS A 462 -13.07 17.19 -23.85
CA LYS A 462 -12.85 18.55 -23.33
C LYS A 462 -11.89 18.61 -22.13
N PRO A 463 -12.03 17.83 -21.02
CA PRO A 463 -11.09 17.91 -19.89
C PRO A 463 -9.65 17.56 -20.28
N VAL A 464 -9.48 16.79 -21.36
CA VAL A 464 -8.18 16.34 -21.88
C VAL A 464 -7.71 17.13 -23.10
N ALA A 465 -8.31 18.28 -23.41
CA ALA A 465 -7.98 19.04 -24.61
C ALA A 465 -6.52 19.54 -24.61
N HIS A 466 -5.97 19.89 -23.44
CA HIS A 466 -4.63 20.48 -23.25
C HIS A 466 -3.45 19.56 -23.56
N LEU A 467 -3.46 18.28 -23.18
CA LEU A 467 -2.38 17.32 -23.56
C LEU A 467 -2.49 16.85 -25.03
N THR A 468 -3.07 17.67 -25.90
CA THR A 468 -3.09 17.46 -27.36
C THR A 468 -1.96 18.30 -27.97
N VAL A 469 -0.89 17.64 -28.42
CA VAL A 469 0.21 18.34 -29.10
C VAL A 469 -0.32 18.98 -30.39
N PRO A 470 -0.08 20.29 -30.64
CA PRO A 470 -0.55 20.97 -31.85
C PRO A 470 0.21 20.45 -33.08
N THR A 471 -0.39 19.44 -33.73
CA THR A 471 -0.06 19.03 -35.10
C THR A 471 -1.33 19.06 -35.94
N ASN A 472 -1.18 19.40 -37.22
CA ASN A 472 -2.29 19.83 -38.09
C ASN A 472 -3.29 18.72 -38.48
N ASN A 473 -3.18 17.53 -37.88
CA ASN A 473 -4.01 16.35 -38.19
C ASN A 473 -4.97 15.96 -37.05
N GLY A 474 -5.13 16.79 -36.01
CA GLY A 474 -6.29 16.72 -35.09
C GLY A 474 -6.38 15.49 -34.17
N GLY A 475 -5.28 14.77 -33.93
CA GLY A 475 -5.28 13.56 -33.11
C GLY A 475 -4.09 13.48 -32.15
N ARG A 476 -4.36 13.06 -30.90
CA ARG A 476 -3.32 12.52 -30.01
C ARG A 476 -2.81 11.19 -30.59
N PRO A 477 -1.49 10.92 -30.59
CA PRO A 477 -0.96 9.69 -31.18
C PRO A 477 -1.39 8.42 -30.43
N TYR A 478 -1.63 8.54 -29.11
CA TYR A 478 -2.19 7.48 -28.27
C TYR A 478 -2.86 8.09 -27.02
N ARG A 479 -3.73 7.32 -26.34
CA ARG A 479 -4.56 7.80 -25.21
C ARG A 479 -4.48 6.92 -23.95
N THR A 480 -4.31 5.62 -24.11
CA THR A 480 -4.21 4.63 -23.02
C THR A 480 -2.78 4.12 -22.86
N PHE A 481 -2.44 3.60 -21.68
CA PHE A 481 -1.09 3.09 -21.38
C PHE A 481 -0.68 1.97 -22.35
N ALA A 482 -1.55 0.98 -22.58
CA ALA A 482 -1.33 -0.08 -23.56
C ALA A 482 -1.48 0.34 -25.04
N SER A 483 -1.68 1.63 -25.33
CA SER A 483 -1.57 2.20 -26.68
C SER A 483 -0.25 2.94 -26.92
N ASP A 484 0.55 3.19 -25.89
CA ASP A 484 1.90 3.77 -26.04
C ASP A 484 2.84 2.81 -26.79
N PRO A 485 3.44 3.22 -27.92
CA PRO A 485 4.36 2.38 -28.69
C PRO A 485 5.62 1.98 -27.93
N GLU A 486 6.11 2.82 -27.01
CA GLU A 486 7.25 2.52 -26.13
C GLU A 486 6.88 1.39 -25.16
N PHE A 487 5.71 1.50 -24.52
CA PHE A 487 5.20 0.45 -23.64
C PHE A 487 5.04 -0.89 -24.38
N ARG A 488 4.52 -0.86 -25.61
CA ARG A 488 4.38 -2.05 -26.48
C ARG A 488 5.73 -2.65 -26.87
N ALA A 489 6.74 -1.83 -27.15
CA ALA A 489 8.08 -2.29 -27.48
C ALA A 489 8.78 -2.99 -26.30
N LEU A 490 8.52 -2.54 -25.06
CA LEU A 490 9.05 -3.16 -23.84
C LEU A 490 8.24 -4.39 -23.38
N ASN A 491 6.96 -4.48 -23.73
CA ASN A 491 6.02 -5.51 -23.27
C ASN A 491 5.37 -6.31 -24.43
N PRO A 492 6.12 -6.76 -25.47
CA PRO A 492 5.54 -7.21 -26.74
C PRO A 492 4.63 -8.44 -26.63
N SER A 493 4.84 -9.30 -25.63
CA SER A 493 4.02 -10.49 -25.36
C SER A 493 2.86 -10.22 -24.37
N THR A 494 2.97 -9.18 -23.53
CA THR A 494 2.08 -8.96 -22.37
C THR A 494 1.22 -7.70 -22.47
N TYR A 495 1.54 -6.72 -23.33
CA TYR A 495 0.82 -5.43 -23.40
C TYR A 495 -0.70 -5.57 -23.56
N ARG A 496 -1.15 -6.63 -24.25
CA ARG A 496 -2.56 -6.95 -24.48
C ARG A 496 -3.38 -7.27 -23.22
N PHE A 497 -2.72 -7.68 -22.13
CA PHE A 497 -3.38 -7.97 -20.85
C PHE A 497 -3.57 -6.71 -19.99
N PHE A 498 -2.85 -5.63 -20.28
CA PHE A 498 -3.00 -4.32 -19.65
C PHE A 498 -4.06 -3.48 -20.41
N SER A 499 -5.22 -4.08 -20.69
CA SER A 499 -6.31 -3.43 -21.43
C SER A 499 -6.97 -2.30 -20.65
N GLN A 500 -6.98 -2.40 -19.32
CA GLN A 500 -7.30 -1.30 -18.40
C GLN A 500 -6.11 -0.33 -18.27
N ASN A 501 -6.37 0.92 -17.89
CA ASN A 501 -5.32 1.88 -17.55
C ASN A 501 -4.93 1.77 -16.06
N PRO A 502 -3.66 2.01 -15.70
CA PRO A 502 -3.24 1.95 -14.30
C PRO A 502 -3.76 3.14 -13.49
N SER A 503 -4.35 2.87 -12.32
CA SER A 503 -4.44 3.88 -11.26
C SER A 503 -3.07 4.04 -10.59
N VAL A 504 -2.57 5.28 -10.53
CA VAL A 504 -1.20 5.58 -10.08
C VAL A 504 -1.19 6.12 -8.66
N VAL A 505 -0.71 5.32 -7.72
CA VAL A 505 -0.59 5.61 -6.29
C VAL A 505 0.78 6.22 -6.02
N LEU A 506 0.80 7.45 -5.49
CA LEU A 506 2.03 8.20 -5.24
C LEU A 506 2.13 8.60 -3.76
N PRO A 507 3.27 8.34 -3.08
CA PRO A 507 3.52 8.85 -1.74
C PRO A 507 3.69 10.38 -1.81
N GLY A 508 3.16 11.10 -0.81
CA GLY A 508 3.30 12.56 -0.76
C GLY A 508 2.18 13.24 0.05
N PRO A 509 2.08 14.58 -0.04
CA PRO A 509 2.96 15.49 -0.78
C PRO A 509 4.31 15.76 -0.08
N ALA A 510 4.57 15.16 1.08
CA ALA A 510 5.82 15.34 1.81
C ALA A 510 7.04 14.80 1.05
N SER A 511 8.21 15.41 1.28
CA SER A 511 9.45 15.05 0.59
C SER A 511 10.13 13.80 1.16
N ALA A 512 10.85 13.07 0.32
CA ALA A 512 11.68 11.94 0.73
C ALA A 512 12.93 11.81 -0.16
N ASP A 513 14.04 11.38 0.42
CA ASP A 513 15.27 11.10 -0.35
C ASP A 513 15.01 10.02 -1.41
N ALA A 514 14.15 9.05 -1.08
CA ALA A 514 13.70 7.99 -1.97
C ALA A 514 13.06 8.54 -3.25
N ILE A 515 12.21 9.57 -3.15
CA ILE A 515 11.58 10.19 -4.32
C ILE A 515 12.63 10.94 -5.16
N SER A 516 13.64 11.53 -4.53
CA SER A 516 14.77 12.14 -5.26
C SER A 516 15.60 11.11 -6.04
N GLN A 517 15.75 9.89 -5.53
CA GLN A 517 16.42 8.80 -6.28
C GLN A 517 15.66 8.43 -7.56
N VAL A 518 14.31 8.44 -7.52
CA VAL A 518 13.46 8.21 -8.71
C VAL A 518 13.66 9.31 -9.75
N TRP A 519 13.62 10.58 -9.33
CA TRP A 519 13.79 11.71 -10.25
C TRP A 519 15.20 11.76 -10.85
N LYS A 520 16.26 11.55 -10.06
CA LYS A 520 17.64 11.44 -10.58
C LYS A 520 17.80 10.35 -11.63
N TRP A 521 17.15 9.19 -11.46
CA TRP A 521 17.16 8.15 -12.50
C TRP A 521 16.43 8.60 -13.77
N ILE A 522 15.27 9.25 -13.64
CA ILE A 522 14.53 9.79 -14.79
C ILE A 522 15.34 10.87 -15.52
N GLU A 523 15.92 11.81 -14.79
CA GLU A 523 16.77 12.89 -15.32
C GLU A 523 18.07 12.37 -15.97
N SER A 524 18.60 11.24 -15.51
CA SER A 524 19.81 10.62 -16.08
C SER A 524 19.58 9.98 -17.46
N ASP A 525 18.33 9.72 -17.84
CA ASP A 525 17.96 9.19 -19.14
C ASP A 525 17.64 10.33 -20.14
N ARG A 526 18.36 10.38 -21.26
CA ARG A 526 18.26 11.49 -22.23
C ARG A 526 16.86 11.64 -22.83
N ASP A 527 16.20 10.53 -23.11
CA ASP A 527 14.87 10.50 -23.74
C ASP A 527 13.79 10.98 -22.76
N ALA A 528 13.91 10.63 -21.49
CA ALA A 528 13.03 11.10 -20.42
C ALA A 528 13.30 12.57 -20.04
N ALA A 529 14.56 12.98 -19.91
CA ALA A 529 14.94 14.37 -19.64
C ALA A 529 14.49 15.32 -20.77
N ALA A 530 14.63 14.92 -22.04
CA ALA A 530 14.13 15.69 -23.18
C ALA A 530 12.60 15.84 -23.14
N PHE A 531 11.87 14.80 -22.72
CA PHE A 531 10.42 14.83 -22.53
C PHE A 531 10.01 15.80 -21.41
N LEU A 532 10.68 15.74 -20.24
CA LEU A 532 10.47 16.68 -19.13
C LEU A 532 10.82 18.14 -19.52
N ALA A 533 11.74 18.34 -20.46
CA ALA A 533 12.07 19.63 -21.06
C ALA A 533 11.09 20.08 -22.18
N GLY A 534 9.97 19.39 -22.36
CA GLY A 534 8.93 19.77 -23.32
C GLY A 534 9.22 19.39 -24.78
N THR A 535 10.15 18.47 -25.03
CA THR A 535 10.33 17.86 -26.35
C THR A 535 9.38 16.68 -26.49
N PRO A 536 8.49 16.64 -27.49
CA PRO A 536 7.65 15.46 -27.71
C PRO A 536 8.49 14.21 -28.01
N ASP A 537 7.99 13.04 -27.64
CA ASP A 537 8.62 11.77 -28.02
C ASP A 537 8.55 11.53 -29.54
N GLN A 538 9.26 10.50 -30.02
CA GLN A 538 9.33 10.15 -31.46
C GLN A 538 7.99 9.75 -32.10
N TRP A 539 6.91 9.64 -31.32
CA TRP A 539 5.54 9.40 -31.79
C TRP A 539 4.63 10.64 -31.62
N GLY A 540 5.15 11.74 -31.09
CA GLY A 540 4.45 13.02 -30.94
C GLY A 540 3.71 13.20 -29.62
N MET A 541 3.99 12.41 -28.58
CA MET A 541 3.45 12.67 -27.23
C MET A 541 4.30 13.73 -26.52
N GLY A 542 3.70 14.85 -26.15
CA GLY A 542 4.32 15.88 -25.32
C GLY A 542 4.03 15.70 -23.82
N VAL A 543 4.80 16.41 -22.99
CA VAL A 543 4.50 16.58 -21.57
C VAL A 543 3.22 17.42 -21.39
N ASN A 544 2.50 17.19 -20.30
CA ASN A 544 1.36 18.00 -19.87
C ASN A 544 1.74 19.50 -19.75
N PRO A 545 1.01 20.45 -20.37
CA PRO A 545 1.29 21.88 -20.27
C PRO A 545 1.41 22.43 -18.84
N TYR A 546 0.69 21.87 -17.85
CA TYR A 546 0.80 22.28 -16.46
C TYR A 546 2.17 21.99 -15.82
N TYR A 547 2.97 21.09 -16.41
CA TYR A 547 4.28 20.65 -15.91
C TYR A 547 5.47 21.33 -16.62
N LEU A 548 5.21 22.17 -17.62
CA LEU A 548 6.23 23.03 -18.25
C LEU A 548 6.55 24.25 -17.37
N PRO A 549 7.69 24.93 -17.57
CA PRO A 549 7.99 26.19 -16.86
C PRO A 549 6.94 27.27 -17.15
N LEU A 550 6.59 28.05 -16.12
CA LEU A 550 5.71 29.22 -16.27
C LEU A 550 6.26 30.18 -17.33
N GLY A 551 5.47 30.43 -18.37
CA GLY A 551 5.86 31.30 -19.49
C GLY A 551 6.47 30.59 -20.70
N ASP A 552 6.62 29.26 -20.69
CA ASP A 552 6.90 28.50 -21.92
C ASP A 552 5.73 28.66 -22.93
N PRO A 553 5.96 28.92 -24.22
CA PRO A 553 4.90 29.10 -25.21
C PRO A 553 3.92 27.91 -25.38
N LYS A 554 4.30 26.71 -24.94
CA LYS A 554 3.45 25.50 -24.91
C LYS A 554 2.73 25.33 -23.56
N ALA A 555 3.09 26.08 -22.52
CA ALA A 555 2.45 26.06 -21.21
C ALA A 555 1.13 26.85 -21.23
N ALA A 556 0.17 26.40 -22.03
CA ALA A 556 -1.15 27.02 -22.14
C ALA A 556 -2.25 25.95 -22.31
N VAL A 557 -3.44 26.21 -21.79
CA VAL A 557 -4.58 25.26 -21.79
C VAL A 557 -5.87 25.95 -22.30
N PRO A 558 -6.79 25.22 -22.97
CA PRO A 558 -8.08 25.78 -23.37
C PRO A 558 -8.93 26.28 -22.20
N THR A 559 -9.56 27.44 -22.36
CA THR A 559 -10.45 28.04 -21.36
C THR A 559 -11.91 27.62 -21.61
N PHE A 560 -12.67 27.36 -20.54
CA PHE A 560 -14.07 26.94 -20.59
C PHE A 560 -15.03 27.91 -19.90
N THR A 561 -16.28 27.99 -20.37
CA THR A 561 -17.39 28.66 -19.68
C THR A 561 -17.90 27.79 -18.51
N PRO A 562 -18.71 28.34 -17.59
CA PRO A 562 -19.37 27.54 -16.53
C PRO A 562 -20.29 26.42 -17.06
N ASP A 563 -20.70 26.51 -18.33
CA ASP A 563 -21.49 25.50 -19.05
C ASP A 563 -20.60 24.44 -19.75
N GLY A 564 -19.31 24.38 -19.41
CA GLY A 564 -18.35 23.45 -19.99
C GLY A 564 -18.09 23.63 -21.49
N ASN A 565 -18.33 24.81 -22.05
CA ASN A 565 -18.09 25.09 -23.48
C ASN A 565 -16.80 25.89 -23.68
N TYR A 566 -16.12 25.70 -24.81
CA TYR A 566 -14.90 26.44 -25.11
C TYR A 566 -15.18 27.95 -25.19
N VAL A 567 -14.39 28.76 -24.48
CA VAL A 567 -14.27 30.18 -24.78
C VAL A 567 -13.52 30.29 -26.11
N MET A 568 -14.10 30.93 -27.12
CA MET A 568 -13.48 31.03 -28.45
C MET A 568 -12.57 32.27 -28.55
N ASN A 569 -11.48 32.15 -29.31
CA ASN A 569 -10.54 33.25 -29.51
C ASN A 569 -11.13 34.31 -30.46
N GLY A 570 -11.33 35.54 -29.98
CA GLY A 570 -11.89 36.63 -30.79
C GLY A 570 -11.05 37.04 -32.00
N ALA A 571 -9.74 36.76 -32.01
CA ALA A 571 -8.86 36.99 -33.16
C ALA A 571 -8.83 35.80 -34.15
N THR A 572 -9.17 34.59 -33.69
CA THR A 572 -9.22 33.37 -34.51
C THR A 572 -10.46 32.54 -34.14
N PRO A 573 -11.68 32.91 -34.59
CA PRO A 573 -12.94 32.35 -34.08
C PRO A 573 -13.18 30.84 -34.27
N ALA A 574 -12.28 30.13 -34.96
CA ALA A 574 -12.29 28.67 -35.09
C ALA A 574 -11.43 27.94 -34.04
N ALA A 575 -10.72 28.67 -33.17
CA ALA A 575 -9.85 28.11 -32.13
C ALA A 575 -10.30 28.55 -30.72
N PRO A 576 -10.11 27.70 -29.68
CA PRO A 576 -10.35 28.11 -28.30
C PRO A 576 -9.34 29.18 -27.85
N ALA A 577 -9.76 30.04 -26.94
CA ALA A 577 -8.88 30.88 -26.16
C ALA A 577 -8.05 30.01 -25.20
N LEU A 578 -6.77 30.33 -25.06
CA LEU A 578 -5.84 29.61 -24.20
C LEU A 578 -5.44 30.48 -23.00
N SER A 579 -5.48 29.91 -21.81
CA SER A 579 -4.95 30.51 -20.58
C SER A 579 -3.52 30.01 -20.32
N PRO A 580 -2.57 30.87 -19.92
CA PRO A 580 -1.22 30.44 -19.56
C PRO A 580 -1.21 29.64 -18.25
N VAL A 581 -0.33 28.64 -18.18
CA VAL A 581 -0.12 27.74 -17.04
C VAL A 581 1.38 27.51 -16.81
N GLY A 582 1.73 26.48 -16.04
CA GLY A 582 3.09 26.02 -15.84
C GLY A 582 3.54 26.08 -14.38
N LEU A 583 4.71 25.51 -14.13
CA LEU A 583 5.35 25.43 -12.82
C LEU A 583 6.18 26.67 -12.53
N SER A 584 6.12 27.11 -11.28
CA SER A 584 6.92 28.21 -10.74
C SER A 584 7.42 27.85 -9.35
N ASN A 585 8.56 28.44 -8.99
CA ASN A 585 9.09 28.45 -7.63
C ASN A 585 8.22 29.32 -6.71
N ILE A 586 8.47 29.26 -5.40
CA ILE A 586 7.76 30.07 -4.39
C ILE A 586 7.97 31.59 -4.56
N ASP A 587 9.03 32.01 -5.26
CA ASP A 587 9.32 33.40 -5.63
C ASP A 587 8.66 33.83 -6.97
N GLY A 588 7.92 32.93 -7.62
CA GLY A 588 7.27 33.14 -8.92
C GLY A 588 8.16 32.91 -10.13
N THR A 589 9.44 32.58 -9.97
CA THR A 589 10.34 32.28 -11.12
C THR A 589 9.95 30.96 -11.81
N PRO A 590 10.19 30.79 -13.12
CA PRO A 590 9.84 29.56 -13.84
C PRO A 590 10.61 28.34 -13.30
N PHE A 591 9.90 27.23 -13.09
CA PHE A 591 10.48 25.98 -12.57
C PHE A 591 10.57 24.91 -13.66
N ALA A 592 11.75 24.32 -13.85
CA ALA A 592 12.04 23.40 -14.95
C ALA A 592 12.38 21.99 -14.43
N LEU A 593 11.47 21.03 -14.62
CA LEU A 593 11.59 19.67 -14.09
C LEU A 593 12.90 18.97 -14.48
N ALA A 594 13.29 19.07 -15.75
CA ALA A 594 14.46 18.36 -16.29
C ALA A 594 15.82 18.81 -15.71
N THR A 595 15.86 19.83 -14.85
CA THR A 595 17.09 20.40 -14.26
C THR A 595 16.95 20.81 -12.79
N SER A 596 15.80 20.59 -12.15
CA SER A 596 15.54 21.05 -10.78
C SER A 596 15.57 19.88 -9.80
N PRO A 597 16.22 19.98 -8.62
CA PRO A 597 16.34 18.88 -7.68
C PRO A 597 14.99 18.52 -7.04
N LEU A 598 14.31 17.52 -7.60
CA LEU A 598 13.01 17.05 -7.12
C LEU A 598 13.17 16.05 -5.96
N ASN A 599 12.26 16.12 -4.98
CA ASN A 599 12.14 15.20 -3.85
C ASN A 599 10.69 14.89 -3.44
N THR A 600 9.72 15.30 -4.27
CA THR A 600 8.27 15.05 -4.16
C THR A 600 7.73 14.64 -5.53
N PHE A 601 6.59 13.95 -5.58
CA PHE A 601 5.80 13.86 -6.81
C PHE A 601 4.84 15.05 -6.88
N LEU A 602 4.73 15.68 -8.05
CA LEU A 602 3.78 16.77 -8.28
C LEU A 602 2.48 16.22 -8.89
N LYS A 603 1.34 16.75 -8.45
CA LYS A 603 0.03 16.67 -9.11
C LYS A 603 -0.34 18.09 -9.55
N ALA A 604 0.32 18.54 -10.61
CA ALA A 604 0.26 19.93 -11.05
C ALA A 604 -0.89 20.23 -12.01
N ASP A 605 -1.55 19.18 -12.52
CA ASP A 605 -2.71 19.34 -13.40
C ASP A 605 -3.89 19.96 -12.64
N ARG A 606 -4.40 21.09 -13.15
CA ARG A 606 -5.49 21.86 -12.52
C ARG A 606 -6.84 21.67 -13.18
N THR A 607 -7.01 20.64 -14.01
CA THR A 607 -8.31 20.32 -14.61
C THR A 607 -9.33 19.98 -13.53
N LEU A 608 -10.53 20.53 -13.68
CA LEU A 608 -11.69 20.29 -12.83
C LEU A 608 -12.73 19.50 -13.61
N SER A 609 -13.45 18.61 -12.92
CA SER A 609 -14.51 17.79 -13.53
C SER A 609 -15.72 17.61 -12.60
N PRO A 610 -16.96 17.60 -13.11
CA PRO A 610 -17.32 17.92 -14.48
C PRO A 610 -17.11 19.40 -14.81
N LEU A 611 -16.88 19.71 -16.09
CA LEU A 611 -16.75 21.07 -16.61
C LEU A 611 -18.08 21.85 -16.56
N GLN A 612 -19.20 21.13 -16.54
CA GLN A 612 -20.54 21.64 -16.26
C GLN A 612 -21.14 20.85 -15.10
N LEU A 613 -21.54 21.54 -14.02
CA LEU A 613 -22.21 20.90 -12.88
C LEU A 613 -23.65 20.51 -13.26
N LEU A 614 -24.06 19.30 -12.86
CA LEU A 614 -25.45 18.85 -12.96
C LEU A 614 -26.29 19.37 -11.79
N ASP A 615 -27.61 19.38 -11.94
CA ASP A 615 -28.55 19.71 -10.86
C ASP A 615 -28.27 18.88 -9.60
N GLY A 616 -28.07 19.56 -8.48
CA GLY A 616 -27.71 18.94 -7.19
C GLY A 616 -26.22 18.71 -6.95
N GLN A 617 -25.34 18.99 -7.92
CA GLN A 617 -23.89 19.08 -7.70
C GLN A 617 -23.49 20.49 -7.28
N SER A 618 -22.71 20.64 -6.21
CA SER A 618 -22.31 21.95 -5.69
C SER A 618 -20.87 22.38 -6.01
N ARG A 619 -20.05 21.47 -6.55
CA ARG A 619 -18.64 21.69 -6.90
C ARG A 619 -18.11 20.59 -7.83
N PRO A 620 -17.10 20.85 -8.67
CA PRO A 620 -16.33 19.80 -9.33
C PRO A 620 -15.35 19.12 -8.34
N PHE A 621 -14.66 18.10 -8.82
CA PHE A 621 -13.45 17.52 -8.22
C PHE A 621 -12.21 17.83 -9.05
N ASP A 622 -11.04 17.83 -8.42
CA ASP A 622 -9.74 18.12 -9.05
C ASP A 622 -8.87 16.85 -9.21
N SER A 623 -7.63 17.01 -9.69
CA SER A 623 -6.66 15.92 -9.90
C SER A 623 -6.20 15.24 -8.60
N ILE A 624 -6.27 15.92 -7.46
CA ILE A 624 -5.89 15.40 -6.12
C ILE A 624 -7.05 14.62 -5.51
N GLN A 625 -8.30 15.04 -5.76
CA GLN A 625 -9.49 14.26 -5.43
C GLN A 625 -9.60 13.02 -6.33
N PHE A 626 -9.34 13.16 -7.63
CA PHE A 626 -9.39 12.06 -8.61
C PHE A 626 -8.30 11.00 -8.35
N ALA A 627 -7.10 11.41 -7.95
CA ALA A 627 -6.02 10.51 -7.59
C ALA A 627 -5.28 11.06 -6.36
N PRO A 628 -5.68 10.73 -5.13
CA PRO A 628 -5.04 11.25 -3.93
C PRO A 628 -3.58 10.79 -3.78
N TYR A 629 -2.82 11.51 -2.96
CA TYR A 629 -1.58 10.99 -2.39
C TYR A 629 -1.88 9.99 -1.27
N VAL A 630 -0.86 9.20 -0.92
CA VAL A 630 -0.82 8.39 0.30
C VAL A 630 0.34 8.85 1.18
N ASP A 631 0.21 8.68 2.51
CA ASP A 631 1.12 9.33 3.46
C ASP A 631 2.58 8.85 3.37
N ASN A 632 2.78 7.60 2.94
CA ASN A 632 4.08 6.93 2.93
C ASN A 632 4.16 5.74 1.95
N LEU A 633 5.38 5.24 1.73
CA LEU A 633 5.68 4.12 0.83
C LEU A 633 4.95 2.82 1.23
N LEU A 634 4.82 2.51 2.52
CA LEU A 634 4.08 1.32 3.00
C LEU A 634 2.57 1.44 2.68
N SER A 635 1.98 2.61 2.92
CA SER A 635 0.60 2.91 2.53
C SER A 635 0.41 2.77 1.02
N ALA A 636 1.38 3.16 0.19
CA ALA A 636 1.31 2.98 -1.27
C ALA A 636 1.21 1.50 -1.68
N ALA A 637 1.98 0.62 -1.04
CA ALA A 637 1.88 -0.82 -1.26
C ALA A 637 0.52 -1.38 -0.76
N ARG A 638 0.05 -0.98 0.43
CA ARG A 638 -1.25 -1.43 0.99
C ARG A 638 -2.43 -1.01 0.10
N VAL A 639 -2.39 0.20 -0.47
CA VAL A 639 -3.42 0.77 -1.35
C VAL A 639 -3.42 0.07 -2.71
N ALA A 640 -2.24 -0.14 -3.33
CA ALA A 640 -2.15 -0.95 -4.55
C ALA A 640 -2.57 -2.41 -4.36
N PHE A 641 -2.26 -3.00 -3.20
CA PHE A 641 -2.70 -4.35 -2.84
C PHE A 641 -4.22 -4.49 -2.72
N ARG A 642 -4.89 -3.54 -2.05
CA ARG A 642 -6.36 -3.51 -1.94
C ARG A 642 -7.05 -3.14 -3.26
N ALA A 643 -6.29 -2.68 -4.25
CA ALA A 643 -6.76 -2.16 -5.54
C ALA A 643 -7.80 -1.03 -5.43
N ASP A 644 -7.79 -0.29 -4.32
CA ASP A 644 -8.65 0.88 -4.09
C ASP A 644 -7.80 2.15 -4.27
N PRO A 645 -7.92 2.87 -5.40
CA PRO A 645 -7.19 4.12 -5.62
C PRO A 645 -7.73 5.30 -4.79
N ASN A 646 -8.81 5.10 -4.01
CA ASN A 646 -9.52 6.15 -3.26
C ASN A 646 -9.93 7.34 -4.15
N SER A 647 -10.25 7.05 -5.42
CA SER A 647 -10.50 8.04 -6.47
C SER A 647 -11.90 8.64 -6.30
N LYS A 648 -11.96 9.92 -5.91
CA LYS A 648 -13.21 10.62 -5.56
C LYS A 648 -13.92 11.19 -6.78
N SER A 649 -14.59 10.31 -7.52
CA SER A 649 -15.28 10.61 -8.79
C SER A 649 -16.78 10.28 -8.77
N ILE A 650 -17.33 9.84 -7.63
CA ILE A 650 -18.77 9.58 -7.45
C ILE A 650 -19.40 10.68 -6.60
N TRP A 651 -20.51 11.29 -7.04
CA TRP A 651 -21.23 12.31 -6.27
C TRP A 651 -22.23 11.67 -5.32
N ASP A 652 -22.08 11.91 -4.02
CA ASP A 652 -23.06 11.54 -2.98
C ASP A 652 -23.77 12.81 -2.47
N PRO A 653 -25.06 13.03 -2.78
CA PRO A 653 -25.83 14.20 -2.35
C PRO A 653 -26.21 14.17 -0.85
N ASN A 654 -25.98 13.05 -0.15
CA ASN A 654 -26.21 12.93 1.29
C ASN A 654 -24.92 13.05 2.12
N LYS A 655 -23.74 12.87 1.52
CA LYS A 655 -22.46 13.01 2.21
C LYS A 655 -22.35 14.40 2.85
N ILE A 656 -22.10 14.44 4.16
CA ILE A 656 -21.69 15.67 4.83
C ILE A 656 -20.22 15.91 4.53
N ASN A 657 -19.93 17.01 3.83
CA ASN A 657 -18.57 17.44 3.50
C ASN A 657 -17.91 18.19 4.67
N GLN A 658 -16.64 18.55 4.52
CA GLN A 658 -15.85 19.24 5.57
C GLN A 658 -16.43 20.59 6.04
N ALA A 659 -17.31 21.22 5.26
CA ALA A 659 -17.99 22.46 5.65
C ALA A 659 -19.33 22.22 6.39
N GLY A 660 -19.68 20.96 6.69
CA GLY A 660 -20.94 20.59 7.33
C GLY A 660 -22.15 20.57 6.40
N VAL A 661 -21.93 20.70 5.07
CA VAL A 661 -22.99 20.78 4.06
C VAL A 661 -23.17 19.42 3.37
N LYS A 662 -24.41 19.09 2.97
CA LYS A 662 -24.70 17.91 2.14
C LYS A 662 -24.16 18.07 0.72
N GLY A 663 -23.64 16.97 0.16
CA GLY A 663 -23.03 16.91 -1.16
C GLY A 663 -21.50 16.83 -1.08
N ASP A 664 -20.93 15.69 -1.46
CA ASP A 664 -19.49 15.56 -1.70
C ASP A 664 -19.14 14.49 -2.74
N TRP A 665 -17.91 14.56 -3.24
CA TRP A 665 -17.31 13.52 -4.06
C TRP A 665 -16.69 12.43 -3.16
N VAL A 666 -17.23 11.22 -3.26
CA VAL A 666 -16.81 10.02 -2.51
C VAL A 666 -16.02 9.07 -3.40
N SER A 667 -15.28 8.14 -2.77
CA SER A 667 -14.47 7.15 -3.49
C SER A 667 -15.33 6.32 -4.44
N SER A 668 -14.80 6.06 -5.62
CA SER A 668 -15.28 5.04 -6.56
C SER A 668 -14.97 3.61 -6.11
N GLY A 669 -14.25 3.43 -5.00
CA GLY A 669 -13.98 2.12 -4.37
C GLY A 669 -12.93 1.28 -5.09
N ALA A 670 -12.81 0.01 -4.68
CA ALA A 670 -11.84 -0.91 -5.24
C ALA A 670 -12.13 -1.30 -6.70
N GLN A 671 -11.06 -1.52 -7.47
CA GLN A 671 -11.11 -2.04 -8.82
C GLN A 671 -11.62 -3.50 -8.83
N VAL A 672 -12.53 -3.77 -9.77
CA VAL A 672 -13.25 -5.04 -9.89
C VAL A 672 -12.31 -6.24 -10.12
N PRO A 673 -12.48 -7.37 -9.42
CA PRO A 673 -11.79 -8.64 -9.72
C PRO A 673 -11.83 -9.03 -11.20
N GLY A 674 -10.69 -9.47 -11.74
CA GLY A 674 -10.46 -9.68 -13.17
C GLY A 674 -10.29 -8.41 -14.03
N GLN A 675 -10.30 -7.21 -13.43
CA GLN A 675 -10.15 -5.92 -14.13
C GLN A 675 -9.32 -4.91 -13.33
N LYS A 676 -8.20 -5.33 -12.75
CA LYS A 676 -7.35 -4.48 -11.91
C LYS A 676 -6.11 -4.00 -12.65
N PHE A 677 -5.73 -2.74 -12.46
CA PHE A 677 -4.38 -2.27 -12.71
C PHE A 677 -4.04 -1.11 -11.74
N MET A 678 -3.17 -1.40 -10.79
CA MET A 678 -2.55 -0.43 -9.89
C MET A 678 -1.05 -0.35 -10.18
N ILE A 679 -0.49 0.86 -10.17
CA ILE A 679 0.96 1.09 -10.07
C ILE A 679 1.20 1.97 -8.83
N ALA A 680 2.12 1.56 -7.97
CA ALA A 680 2.53 2.31 -6.78
C ALA A 680 4.04 2.58 -6.79
N VAL A 681 4.43 3.80 -6.39
CA VAL A 681 5.78 4.05 -5.93
C VAL A 681 5.85 3.69 -4.45
N THR A 682 6.62 2.66 -4.13
CA THR A 682 6.79 2.12 -2.77
C THR A 682 8.27 1.72 -2.59
N ASP A 683 8.60 0.96 -1.55
CA ASP A 683 9.93 0.38 -1.33
C ASP A 683 9.90 -1.14 -1.52
N THR A 684 11.07 -1.74 -1.77
CA THR A 684 11.20 -3.18 -2.03
C THR A 684 10.68 -4.08 -0.89
N PRO A 685 10.92 -3.81 0.42
CA PRO A 685 10.30 -4.59 1.49
C PRO A 685 8.79 -4.35 1.66
N SER A 686 8.26 -3.13 1.45
CA SER A 686 6.81 -2.88 1.46
C SER A 686 6.09 -3.59 0.31
N ALA A 687 6.69 -3.63 -0.89
CA ALA A 687 6.18 -4.41 -2.02
C ALA A 687 6.16 -5.92 -1.71
N ALA A 688 7.24 -6.46 -1.14
CA ALA A 688 7.34 -7.85 -0.72
C ALA A 688 6.32 -8.19 0.39
N ARG A 689 6.18 -7.32 1.41
CA ARG A 689 5.22 -7.45 2.52
C ARG A 689 3.77 -7.56 2.05
N TYR A 690 3.40 -6.89 0.96
CA TYR A 690 2.06 -7.00 0.36
C TYR A 690 2.02 -7.89 -0.89
N GLY A 691 3.05 -8.72 -1.13
CA GLY A 691 3.07 -9.71 -2.20
C GLY A 691 2.90 -9.13 -3.62
N LEU A 692 3.19 -7.84 -3.80
CA LEU A 692 3.09 -7.11 -5.06
C LEU A 692 4.20 -7.54 -6.02
N ASP A 693 3.92 -7.43 -7.31
CA ASP A 693 4.93 -7.60 -8.35
C ASP A 693 5.67 -6.27 -8.55
N ILE A 694 6.96 -6.29 -8.91
CA ILE A 694 7.74 -5.07 -9.14
C ILE A 694 8.17 -4.99 -10.60
N ALA A 695 7.98 -3.84 -11.22
CA ALA A 695 8.33 -3.64 -12.63
C ALA A 695 9.85 -3.74 -12.86
N SER A 696 10.23 -4.37 -13.97
CA SER A 696 11.60 -4.33 -14.45
C SER A 696 11.88 -2.96 -15.06
N LEU A 697 12.97 -2.32 -14.62
CA LEU A 697 13.34 -0.97 -15.08
C LEU A 697 14.53 -1.04 -16.03
N GLN A 698 14.50 -0.25 -17.10
CA GLN A 698 15.69 -0.04 -17.93
C GLN A 698 16.75 0.78 -17.18
N SER A 699 18.01 0.37 -17.24
CA SER A 699 19.13 1.25 -16.85
C SER A 699 19.11 2.49 -17.74
N ALA A 700 19.46 3.67 -17.20
CA ALA A 700 19.38 4.92 -17.94
C ALA A 700 20.22 4.89 -19.23
N ASN A 701 19.67 5.40 -20.34
CA ASN A 701 20.26 5.35 -21.69
C ASN A 701 20.57 3.93 -22.20
N SER A 702 19.90 2.90 -21.66
CA SER A 702 20.12 1.49 -22.00
C SER A 702 18.82 0.78 -22.40
N THR A 703 18.93 -0.19 -23.30
CA THR A 703 17.82 -1.11 -23.59
C THR A 703 17.67 -2.23 -22.54
N ARG A 704 18.65 -2.38 -21.64
CA ARG A 704 18.74 -3.50 -20.69
C ARG A 704 17.83 -3.28 -19.47
N LEU A 705 16.89 -4.21 -19.30
CA LEU A 705 16.03 -4.31 -18.11
C LEU A 705 16.78 -4.88 -16.90
N THR A 706 16.37 -4.44 -15.72
CA THR A 706 16.94 -4.79 -14.41
C THR A 706 15.82 -4.94 -13.38
N THR A 707 16.03 -5.77 -12.36
CA THR A 707 15.05 -6.05 -11.29
C THR A 707 15.67 -5.83 -9.91
N PRO A 708 14.87 -5.51 -8.87
CA PRO A 708 15.35 -5.36 -7.49
C PRO A 708 15.61 -6.72 -6.81
N SER A 709 16.25 -7.65 -7.51
CA SER A 709 16.71 -8.91 -6.93
C SER A 709 17.95 -8.68 -6.05
N THR A 710 18.32 -9.68 -5.25
CA THR A 710 19.59 -9.67 -4.49
C THR A 710 20.79 -9.37 -5.39
N GLU A 711 20.81 -9.91 -6.62
CA GLU A 711 21.82 -9.61 -7.64
C GLU A 711 21.75 -8.15 -8.10
N GLY A 712 20.56 -7.65 -8.47
CA GLY A 712 20.37 -6.29 -8.97
C GLY A 712 20.70 -5.22 -7.94
N LEU A 713 20.25 -5.39 -6.68
CA LEU A 713 20.62 -4.49 -5.58
C LEU A 713 22.13 -4.54 -5.31
N THR A 714 22.76 -5.72 -5.32
CA THR A 714 24.21 -5.86 -5.10
C THR A 714 25.04 -5.23 -6.22
N ALA A 715 24.68 -5.46 -7.48
CA ALA A 715 25.40 -4.93 -8.64
C ALA A 715 25.30 -3.40 -8.72
N ALA A 716 24.19 -2.79 -8.28
CA ALA A 716 24.04 -1.34 -8.21
C ALA A 716 25.03 -0.67 -7.24
N LEU A 717 25.56 -1.38 -6.23
CA LEU A 717 26.54 -0.83 -5.29
C LEU A 717 27.89 -0.47 -5.95
N THR A 718 28.16 -0.94 -7.16
CA THR A 718 29.32 -0.49 -7.97
C THR A 718 29.21 0.99 -8.40
N ALA A 719 27.98 1.52 -8.40
CA ALA A 719 27.67 2.92 -8.69
C ALA A 719 27.59 3.80 -7.43
N LEU A 720 28.04 3.34 -6.25
CA LEU A 720 28.17 4.20 -5.06
C LEU A 720 29.13 5.36 -5.33
N ARG A 721 28.68 6.59 -5.04
CA ARG A 721 29.47 7.83 -5.12
C ARG A 721 29.33 8.63 -3.81
N PRO A 722 30.34 9.44 -3.43
CA PRO A 722 30.20 10.39 -2.33
C PRO A 722 29.01 11.34 -2.54
N THR A 723 28.37 11.73 -1.44
CA THR A 723 27.37 12.80 -1.41
C THR A 723 28.05 14.13 -1.02
N SER A 724 27.32 15.06 -0.39
CA SER A 724 27.91 16.30 0.17
C SER A 724 28.74 16.08 1.44
N ASP A 725 28.77 14.85 1.99
CA ASP A 725 29.72 14.39 3.00
C ASP A 725 30.36 13.10 2.50
N GLU A 726 31.70 13.03 2.46
CA GLU A 726 32.44 11.86 1.94
C GLU A 726 32.14 10.56 2.71
N ARG A 727 31.66 10.67 3.95
CA ARG A 727 31.28 9.53 4.80
C ARG A 727 29.91 8.95 4.42
N VAL A 728 29.11 9.65 3.63
CA VAL A 728 27.81 9.17 3.14
C VAL A 728 27.93 8.99 1.64
N THR A 729 27.88 7.74 1.19
CA THR A 729 27.83 7.38 -0.23
C THR A 729 26.42 6.92 -0.62
N GLN A 730 25.99 7.26 -1.84
CA GLN A 730 24.73 6.81 -2.41
C GLN A 730 24.94 6.28 -3.83
N VAL A 731 24.09 5.36 -4.26
CA VAL A 731 24.07 4.87 -5.64
C VAL A 731 23.71 6.02 -6.58
N ASP A 732 24.55 6.29 -7.58
CA ASP A 732 24.27 7.22 -8.67
C ASP A 732 23.56 6.48 -9.82
N PRO A 733 22.26 6.73 -10.09
CA PRO A 733 21.54 6.03 -11.15
C PRO A 733 22.14 6.19 -12.55
N ALA A 734 22.82 7.31 -12.83
CA ALA A 734 23.47 7.56 -14.11
C ALA A 734 24.69 6.65 -14.34
N ALA A 735 25.28 6.12 -13.25
CA ALA A 735 26.40 5.20 -13.27
C ALA A 735 26.02 3.73 -13.10
N VAL A 736 24.73 3.40 -12.94
CA VAL A 736 24.26 2.01 -12.77
C VAL A 736 24.14 1.30 -14.13
N SER A 737 24.95 0.27 -14.35
CA SER A 737 24.83 -0.66 -15.48
C SER A 737 24.14 -1.96 -15.09
N ALA A 738 23.28 -2.48 -15.97
CA ALA A 738 22.66 -3.80 -15.83
C ALA A 738 23.70 -4.92 -15.54
N PRO A 739 23.44 -5.85 -14.59
CA PRO A 739 22.15 -6.13 -13.96
C PRO A 739 21.76 -5.20 -12.80
N GLY A 740 22.58 -4.20 -12.45
CA GLY A 740 22.33 -3.30 -11.32
C GLY A 740 20.98 -2.57 -11.39
N TYR A 741 20.23 -2.57 -10.29
CA TYR A 741 18.93 -1.90 -10.20
C TYR A 741 19.10 -0.41 -9.88
N PRO A 742 18.65 0.52 -10.74
CA PRO A 742 19.01 1.94 -10.63
C PRO A 742 18.44 2.66 -9.41
N LEU A 743 17.34 2.16 -8.83
CA LEU A 743 16.67 2.76 -7.67
C LEU A 743 17.11 2.16 -6.32
N THR A 744 18.27 1.50 -6.29
CA THR A 744 18.89 0.99 -5.05
C THR A 744 19.31 2.15 -4.13
N ILE A 745 19.11 2.01 -2.82
CA ILE A 745 19.36 3.03 -1.80
C ILE A 745 20.06 2.40 -0.60
N VAL A 746 21.13 3.07 -0.13
CA VAL A 746 21.73 2.83 1.20
C VAL A 746 21.09 3.78 2.22
N THR A 747 20.67 3.28 3.38
CA THR A 747 20.16 4.09 4.49
C THR A 747 21.15 4.08 5.66
N TYR A 748 21.40 5.27 6.21
CA TYR A 748 22.35 5.52 7.28
C TYR A 748 21.63 5.87 8.58
N ALA A 749 22.17 5.39 9.71
CA ALA A 749 21.90 5.91 11.04
C ALA A 749 22.78 7.13 11.28
N ASN A 750 22.15 8.29 11.44
CA ASN A 750 22.83 9.56 11.67
C ASN A 750 22.75 9.89 13.16
N VAL A 751 23.87 10.33 13.75
CA VAL A 751 23.99 10.60 15.18
C VAL A 751 24.59 11.98 15.42
N ASN A 752 23.88 12.84 16.15
CA ASN A 752 24.40 14.12 16.64
C ASN A 752 25.21 13.87 17.92
N LEU A 753 26.54 13.81 17.77
CA LEU A 753 27.45 13.57 18.89
C LEU A 753 27.42 14.76 19.87
N SER A 754 27.37 15.98 19.34
CA SER A 754 27.36 17.23 20.12
C SER A 754 26.15 17.35 21.05
N ALA A 755 24.96 16.91 20.62
CA ALA A 755 23.73 16.92 21.42
C ALA A 755 23.52 15.67 22.30
N SER A 756 24.48 14.73 22.32
CA SER A 756 24.30 13.42 22.97
C SER A 756 24.94 13.33 24.37
N THR A 757 24.27 12.62 25.28
CA THR A 757 24.86 12.22 26.57
C THR A 757 25.73 10.97 26.42
N VAL A 758 26.65 10.72 27.36
CA VAL A 758 27.47 9.48 27.39
C VAL A 758 26.59 8.23 27.50
N ALA A 759 25.44 8.31 28.19
CA ALA A 759 24.47 7.22 28.28
C ALA A 759 23.81 6.96 26.92
N ASN A 760 23.29 8.01 26.26
CA ASN A 760 22.69 7.90 24.93
C ASN A 760 23.70 7.32 23.93
N ARG A 761 24.96 7.79 23.92
CA ARG A 761 25.99 7.26 23.01
C ARG A 761 26.26 5.77 23.21
N LYS A 762 26.21 5.25 24.44
CA LYS A 762 26.30 3.80 24.70
C LYS A 762 25.10 3.03 24.15
N SER A 763 23.88 3.53 24.36
CA SER A 763 22.67 2.90 23.81
C SER A 763 22.60 2.95 22.29
N ILE A 764 22.99 4.08 21.68
CA ILE A 764 23.08 4.26 20.21
C ILE A 764 24.16 3.36 19.61
N ALA A 765 25.33 3.25 20.26
CA ALA A 765 26.37 2.31 19.85
C ALA A 765 25.86 0.86 19.87
N ALA A 766 25.17 0.45 20.95
CA ALA A 766 24.60 -0.89 21.07
C ALA A 766 23.50 -1.16 20.03
N LEU A 767 22.63 -0.17 19.73
CA LEU A 767 21.66 -0.22 18.64
C LEU A 767 22.36 -0.48 17.31
N ILE A 768 23.33 0.36 16.93
CA ILE A 768 24.02 0.25 15.65
C ILE A 768 24.74 -1.09 15.55
N THR A 769 25.50 -1.51 16.58
CA THR A 769 26.15 -2.83 16.60
C THR A 769 25.15 -3.98 16.44
N GLN A 770 24.01 -3.96 17.13
CA GLN A 770 22.99 -5.00 16.99
C GLN A 770 22.44 -5.07 15.56
N VAL A 771 22.02 -3.93 15.00
CA VAL A 771 21.36 -3.92 13.69
C VAL A 771 22.34 -4.17 12.54
N THR A 772 23.62 -3.80 12.66
CA THR A 772 24.66 -4.04 11.63
C THR A 772 25.39 -5.38 11.79
N THR A 773 24.99 -6.23 12.74
CA THR A 773 25.53 -7.60 12.89
C THR A 773 24.43 -8.64 12.78
N THR A 774 23.85 -9.10 13.89
CA THR A 774 22.74 -10.08 13.88
C THR A 774 21.48 -9.54 13.21
N GLY A 775 21.27 -8.22 13.22
CA GLY A 775 20.17 -7.57 12.50
C GLY A 775 20.23 -7.68 10.96
N GLN A 776 21.35 -8.16 10.40
CA GLN A 776 21.54 -8.35 8.95
C GLN A 776 21.24 -9.77 8.46
N VAL A 777 20.83 -10.69 9.34
CA VAL A 777 20.44 -12.06 8.97
C VAL A 777 19.06 -12.02 8.30
N PRO A 778 18.90 -12.42 7.02
CA PRO A 778 17.60 -12.38 6.36
C PRO A 778 16.60 -13.38 6.95
N GLY A 779 15.33 -12.97 7.09
CA GLY A 779 14.24 -13.85 7.50
C GLY A 779 13.00 -13.13 8.03
N THR A 780 12.20 -13.86 8.82
CA THR A 780 10.88 -13.43 9.33
C THR A 780 10.77 -13.40 10.86
N GLU A 781 11.78 -13.88 11.59
CA GLU A 781 11.78 -13.85 13.05
C GLU A 781 12.15 -12.46 13.60
N PRO A 782 11.68 -12.08 14.81
CA PRO A 782 12.09 -10.83 15.45
C PRO A 782 13.61 -10.66 15.50
N GLY A 783 14.10 -9.51 15.07
CA GLY A 783 15.53 -9.21 14.97
C GLY A 783 16.16 -9.55 13.61
N GLN A 784 15.48 -10.28 12.73
CA GLN A 784 15.98 -10.58 11.37
C GLN A 784 15.68 -9.45 10.38
N LEU A 785 16.41 -9.41 9.27
CA LEU A 785 16.21 -8.47 8.17
C LEU A 785 15.08 -8.98 7.24
N PRO A 786 13.97 -8.25 7.07
CA PRO A 786 12.84 -8.72 6.26
C PRO A 786 13.16 -8.89 4.77
N ALA A 787 12.33 -9.68 4.08
CA ALA A 787 12.39 -9.81 2.62
C ALA A 787 12.26 -8.45 1.91
N GLY A 788 13.02 -8.25 0.83
CA GLY A 788 13.06 -7.00 0.06
C GLY A 788 14.17 -6.04 0.48
N TYR A 789 14.84 -6.25 1.60
CA TYR A 789 16.14 -5.63 1.91
C TYR A 789 17.30 -6.49 1.37
N LEU A 790 18.46 -5.86 1.18
CA LEU A 790 19.76 -6.50 0.97
C LEU A 790 20.62 -6.28 2.24
N PRO A 791 21.27 -7.32 2.81
CA PRO A 791 22.24 -7.15 3.89
C PRO A 791 23.39 -6.20 3.51
N ILE A 792 23.83 -5.37 4.45
CA ILE A 792 24.95 -4.45 4.23
C ILE A 792 26.24 -5.21 3.87
N THR A 793 27.08 -4.59 3.03
CA THR A 793 28.38 -5.17 2.66
C THR A 793 29.35 -5.21 3.84
N SER A 794 30.38 -6.05 3.76
CA SER A 794 31.46 -6.08 4.77
C SER A 794 32.19 -4.74 4.92
N ALA A 795 32.30 -3.96 3.84
CA ALA A 795 32.82 -2.58 3.88
C ALA A 795 31.90 -1.65 4.68
N MET A 796 30.59 -1.72 4.47
CA MET A 796 29.59 -0.96 5.23
C MET A 796 29.53 -1.39 6.71
N ALA A 797 29.60 -2.69 7.00
CA ALA A 797 29.71 -3.18 8.38
C ALA A 797 30.99 -2.66 9.07
N THR A 798 32.11 -2.57 8.34
CA THR A 798 33.37 -1.97 8.83
C THR A 798 33.22 -0.46 9.09
N GLN A 799 32.55 0.26 8.18
CA GLN A 799 32.22 1.67 8.37
C GLN A 799 31.33 1.89 9.61
N SER A 800 30.30 1.07 9.79
CA SER A 800 29.41 1.15 10.95
C SER A 800 30.11 0.79 12.26
N ALA A 801 31.06 -0.14 12.25
CA ALA A 801 31.93 -0.40 13.40
C ALA A 801 32.85 0.80 13.73
N ALA A 802 33.40 1.48 12.71
CA ALA A 802 34.17 2.71 12.90
C ALA A 802 33.29 3.87 13.42
N SER A 803 32.04 3.97 12.96
CA SER A 803 31.05 4.91 13.47
C SER A 803 30.72 4.63 14.94
N VAL A 804 30.47 3.38 15.32
CA VAL A 804 30.31 2.93 16.72
C VAL A 804 31.52 3.31 17.58
N ALA A 805 32.74 3.09 17.08
CA ALA A 805 33.96 3.51 17.78
C ALA A 805 34.03 5.03 17.97
N SER A 806 33.68 5.83 16.95
CA SER A 806 33.65 7.29 17.06
C SER A 806 32.59 7.81 18.05
N ILE A 807 31.42 7.16 18.10
CA ILE A 807 30.34 7.45 19.04
C ILE A 807 30.81 7.18 20.48
N LEU A 808 31.42 6.01 20.72
CA LEU A 808 31.92 5.66 22.05
C LEU A 808 33.12 6.52 22.50
N ALA A 809 34.00 6.90 21.58
CA ALA A 809 35.18 7.71 21.86
C ALA A 809 34.92 9.22 21.94
N TYR A 810 33.75 9.71 21.51
CA TYR A 810 33.48 11.14 21.48
C TYR A 810 33.47 11.75 22.89
N ALA A 811 34.38 12.69 23.11
CA ALA A 811 34.36 13.64 24.23
C ALA A 811 34.09 15.05 23.67
N PRO A 812 33.19 15.84 24.28
CA PRO A 812 33.01 17.24 23.89
C PRO A 812 34.28 18.03 24.26
N VAL A 813 34.71 18.91 23.35
CA VAL A 813 35.78 19.87 23.66
C VAL A 813 35.18 20.94 24.56
N ILE A 814 35.43 20.83 25.86
CA ILE A 814 35.15 21.90 26.82
C ILE A 814 36.15 23.02 26.53
N PRO A 815 35.71 24.26 26.22
CA PRO A 815 36.61 25.40 26.21
C PRO A 815 37.08 25.64 27.64
N VAL A 816 38.35 25.35 27.93
CA VAL A 816 38.98 25.75 29.19
C VAL A 816 39.27 27.24 29.08
N ASP A 817 38.31 28.05 29.53
CA ASP A 817 38.46 29.50 29.57
C ASP A 817 39.61 29.84 30.52
N SER A 818 40.74 30.27 29.96
CA SER A 818 42.03 30.36 30.63
C SER A 818 42.23 31.72 31.29
N THR A 819 41.17 32.18 31.97
CA THR A 819 41.11 33.39 32.78
C THR A 819 40.95 33.04 34.26
N SER A 820 41.91 32.25 34.77
CA SER A 820 42.03 31.98 36.21
C SER A 820 42.55 33.23 36.95
N ASP A 821 41.65 34.16 37.26
CA ASP A 821 41.95 35.26 38.18
C ASP A 821 41.24 35.03 39.52
N SER A 822 41.95 35.28 40.62
CA SER A 822 41.61 34.69 41.92
C SER A 822 40.81 35.64 42.81
N SER A 823 39.58 35.26 43.18
CA SER A 823 38.95 35.75 44.40
C SER A 823 38.03 34.71 45.05
N THR A 824 38.07 34.65 46.38
CA THR A 824 37.18 33.89 47.26
C THR A 824 37.04 34.68 48.57
N PRO A 825 36.02 34.42 49.40
CA PRO A 825 34.63 34.23 49.02
C PRO A 825 33.71 35.15 49.86
N GLU A 826 32.59 35.63 49.32
CA GLU A 826 31.58 36.35 50.10
C GLU A 826 30.27 35.57 50.20
N THR A 827 29.78 35.40 51.42
CA THR A 827 28.59 34.59 51.75
C THR A 827 27.33 35.45 51.76
N GLY A 828 26.36 35.13 50.90
CA GLY A 828 25.04 35.79 50.83
C GLY A 828 23.91 34.78 50.66
N ASP A 829 22.78 35.04 51.30
CA ASP A 829 21.73 34.05 51.59
C ASP A 829 20.98 33.44 50.39
N TYR A 830 20.53 32.20 50.59
CA TYR A 830 19.46 31.57 49.81
C TYR A 830 18.10 32.17 50.19
N HIS A 831 17.39 32.80 49.25
CA HIS A 831 15.92 32.89 49.30
C HIS A 831 15.30 32.81 47.90
N ALA A 832 14.13 32.18 47.80
CA ALA A 832 13.50 31.84 46.52
C ALA A 832 12.67 32.99 45.94
N GLY A 833 12.72 33.16 44.61
CA GLY A 833 11.95 34.16 43.86
C GLY A 833 11.46 33.60 42.53
N THR A 834 10.14 33.51 42.38
CA THR A 834 9.36 33.07 41.21
C THR A 834 9.85 33.61 39.85
N ILE A 835 9.95 32.72 38.86
CA ILE A 835 10.02 33.09 37.44
C ILE A 835 8.60 33.39 36.94
N SER A 836 8.38 34.58 36.38
CA SER A 836 7.15 34.94 35.66
C SER A 836 7.22 34.53 34.19
N ALA A 837 6.07 34.27 33.58
CA ALA A 837 5.95 33.71 32.23
C ALA A 837 5.73 34.77 31.12
N PHE A 838 5.59 34.26 29.88
CA PHE A 838 5.38 34.96 28.60
C PHE A 838 6.64 35.59 27.99
N ASP A 839 6.80 35.62 26.66
CA ASP A 839 5.80 35.42 25.59
C ASP A 839 6.26 34.45 24.49
N ASP A 840 5.31 33.78 23.83
CA ASP A 840 5.52 32.99 22.60
C ASP A 840 4.30 33.18 21.67
N SER A 841 4.56 33.53 20.41
CA SER A 841 3.55 33.97 19.44
C SER A 841 3.97 33.66 18.00
N GLY A 842 3.64 32.45 17.52
CA GLY A 842 4.08 31.97 16.20
C GLY A 842 3.22 30.88 15.50
N ALA A 843 1.90 30.82 15.74
CA ALA A 843 0.97 29.91 15.03
C ALA A 843 0.76 30.32 13.54
N ILE A 844 0.14 29.57 12.62
CA ILE A 844 -1.03 28.65 12.58
C ILE A 844 -0.86 27.73 11.33
N ALA A 845 -1.38 26.51 11.13
CA ALA A 845 -1.85 25.32 11.89
C ALA A 845 -2.25 24.25 10.80
N GLY A 846 -2.92 23.09 11.01
CA GLY A 846 -3.52 22.45 12.19
C GLY A 846 -4.31 21.17 11.83
N GLY A 847 -4.85 20.48 12.84
CA GLY A 847 -5.74 19.31 12.71
C GLY A 847 -6.53 19.11 14.00
N THR A 848 -7.78 18.63 13.94
CA THR A 848 -8.70 18.63 15.09
C THR A 848 -8.33 17.60 16.14
N LYS A 849 -8.14 18.03 17.40
CA LYS A 849 -7.94 17.13 18.54
C LYS A 849 -9.19 16.27 18.80
N ALA A 850 -8.95 15.00 19.09
CA ALA A 850 -9.95 14.10 19.66
C ALA A 850 -10.25 14.46 21.12
N LYS A 851 -11.30 13.85 21.67
CA LYS A 851 -11.75 14.00 23.05
C LYS A 851 -10.95 13.06 23.97
N ASP A 852 -10.37 13.57 25.03
CA ASP A 852 -9.52 12.77 25.94
C ASP A 852 -10.29 11.63 26.62
N PRO A 853 -9.66 10.45 26.83
CA PRO A 853 -10.30 9.29 27.45
C PRO A 853 -10.43 9.44 28.97
N VAL A 854 -11.50 8.89 29.53
CA VAL A 854 -11.68 8.80 30.99
C VAL A 854 -10.79 7.69 31.55
N VAL A 855 -9.94 8.02 32.52
CA VAL A 855 -9.13 7.04 33.24
C VAL A 855 -10.02 6.21 34.17
N ILE A 856 -10.11 4.91 33.92
CA ILE A 856 -10.79 3.94 34.79
C ILE A 856 -9.70 3.17 35.56
N PRO A 857 -9.75 3.11 36.91
CA PRO A 857 -8.79 2.33 37.69
C PRO A 857 -9.00 0.82 37.51
N ALA A 858 -7.93 0.03 37.68
CA ALA A 858 -7.95 -1.41 37.47
C ALA A 858 -8.94 -2.14 38.39
N VAL A 859 -9.72 -3.07 37.83
CA VAL A 859 -10.69 -3.90 38.57
C VAL A 859 -9.96 -5.06 39.27
N VAL A 860 -10.12 -5.14 40.59
CA VAL A 860 -9.70 -6.30 41.39
C VAL A 860 -10.85 -7.32 41.42
N VAL A 861 -10.54 -8.59 41.18
CA VAL A 861 -11.53 -9.68 41.26
C VAL A 861 -11.81 -10.03 42.72
N ALA A 862 -13.07 -9.90 43.14
CA ALA A 862 -13.59 -10.36 44.43
C ALA A 862 -15.05 -10.81 44.29
N ASP A 863 -15.49 -11.72 45.17
CA ASP A 863 -16.72 -12.49 45.02
C ASP A 863 -17.98 -11.78 45.60
N ALA A 864 -19.15 -12.37 45.36
CA ALA A 864 -20.46 -11.76 45.43
C ALA A 864 -20.90 -11.18 46.80
N LYS A 865 -21.55 -10.02 46.76
CA LYS A 865 -22.86 -9.87 47.43
C LYS A 865 -23.78 -8.77 46.89
N GLU A 866 -25.05 -8.96 47.25
CA GLU A 866 -26.28 -8.27 46.86
C GLU A 866 -26.42 -6.83 47.42
N ARG A 867 -27.21 -5.99 46.71
CA ARG A 867 -27.99 -4.78 47.13
C ARG A 867 -27.51 -3.40 46.69
N THR A 868 -28.40 -2.73 45.96
CA THR A 868 -28.49 -1.27 45.78
C THR A 868 -29.66 -0.70 46.59
N ALA A 869 -29.50 0.50 47.16
CA ALA A 869 -30.57 1.36 47.68
C ALA A 869 -30.14 2.84 47.69
N SER A 870 -31.10 3.75 47.57
CA SER A 870 -30.90 5.18 47.23
C SER A 870 -30.32 6.09 48.32
N ALA A 871 -29.53 7.08 47.88
CA ALA A 871 -29.62 8.56 48.04
C ALA A 871 -30.63 9.22 49.04
N PRO A 872 -30.59 10.56 49.26
CA PRO A 872 -29.51 11.57 49.17
C PRO A 872 -29.39 12.44 50.46
N ASP A 873 -28.51 13.47 50.51
CA ASP A 873 -28.89 14.89 50.75
C ASP A 873 -27.74 15.88 51.10
N ASN A 874 -27.91 17.14 50.63
CA ASN A 874 -27.54 18.45 51.22
C ASN A 874 -26.07 18.82 51.60
N VAL A 875 -25.66 20.11 51.74
CA VAL A 875 -25.86 21.38 50.95
C VAL A 875 -25.01 22.51 51.60
N ILE A 876 -24.87 23.70 50.95
CA ILE A 876 -24.08 24.91 51.38
C ILE A 876 -22.54 24.66 51.25
N VAL A 877 -21.65 25.57 50.80
CA VAL A 877 -21.63 27.06 50.69
C VAL A 877 -21.31 27.54 49.27
N ARG A 878 -21.82 28.72 48.89
CA ARG A 878 -21.48 29.48 47.66
C ARG A 878 -20.62 30.70 47.97
N SER A 879 -19.56 30.95 47.19
CA SER A 879 -19.15 32.29 46.69
C SER A 879 -17.84 32.18 45.89
N GLY A 880 -17.70 32.89 44.76
CA GLY A 880 -16.39 33.03 44.11
C GLY A 880 -16.32 33.14 42.58
N LEU A 881 -17.43 33.08 41.82
CA LEU A 881 -17.40 33.13 40.35
C LEU A 881 -18.29 34.24 39.76
N ALA A 882 -17.79 35.47 39.77
CA ALA A 882 -18.50 36.64 39.24
C ALA A 882 -17.55 37.79 38.80
N LEU A 883 -16.48 37.51 38.05
CA LEU A 883 -15.52 38.56 37.63
C LEU A 883 -14.75 38.34 36.31
N SER A 884 -15.28 37.53 35.38
CA SER A 884 -14.68 37.34 34.03
C SER A 884 -15.65 37.55 32.85
N LEU A 885 -16.91 37.90 33.13
CA LEU A 885 -17.99 38.06 32.14
C LEU A 885 -17.94 39.42 31.39
N GLY A 886 -16.74 40.00 31.22
CA GLY A 886 -16.56 41.40 30.79
C GLY A 886 -15.70 41.64 29.54
N LEU A 887 -14.96 40.64 29.04
CA LEU A 887 -14.03 40.83 27.89
C LEU A 887 -14.28 39.88 26.70
N GLY A 888 -15.36 39.10 26.73
CA GLY A 888 -15.80 38.28 25.59
C GLY A 888 -16.53 39.03 24.46
N ALA A 889 -16.53 40.37 24.48
CA ALA A 889 -17.44 41.22 23.71
C ALA A 889 -16.74 42.28 22.82
N ALA A 890 -15.56 41.96 22.27
CA ALA A 890 -14.81 42.88 21.39
C ALA A 890 -14.40 42.27 20.03
N GLY A 891 -14.37 40.94 19.88
CA GLY A 891 -13.87 40.28 18.66
C GLY A 891 -14.81 40.25 17.44
N VAL A 892 -16.06 40.70 17.59
CA VAL A 892 -17.14 40.44 16.62
C VAL A 892 -17.34 41.56 15.58
N MET A 893 -16.69 42.72 15.72
CA MET A 893 -16.97 43.91 14.87
C MET A 893 -15.95 44.21 13.74
N PHE A 894 -14.90 43.41 13.54
CA PHE A 894 -13.90 43.65 12.48
C PHE A 894 -13.69 42.50 11.47
N ALA A 895 -14.47 41.42 11.55
CA ALA A 895 -14.42 40.31 10.60
C ALA A 895 -14.81 40.61 9.12
N PRO A 896 -15.66 41.60 8.75
CA PRO A 896 -16.24 41.65 7.40
C PRO A 896 -15.43 42.40 6.31
N ILE A 897 -14.20 42.85 6.60
CA ILE A 897 -13.47 43.81 5.73
C ILE A 897 -12.36 43.17 4.87
N LEU A 898 -11.72 42.06 5.29
CA LEU A 898 -10.52 41.54 4.63
C LEU A 898 -10.72 40.52 3.49
N PHE A 899 -11.95 40.06 3.22
CA PHE A 899 -12.24 39.09 2.15
C PHE A 899 -13.44 39.48 1.27
N LYS A 900 -13.35 40.61 0.54
CA LYS A 900 -14.39 40.96 -0.45
C LYS A 900 -13.91 41.84 -1.63
N ARG A 901 -13.82 41.20 -2.81
CA ARG A 901 -13.68 41.81 -4.17
C ARG A 901 -12.33 42.50 -4.45
N ARG A 902 -11.81 42.58 -5.68
CA ARG A 902 -12.24 42.16 -7.05
C ARG A 902 -10.94 41.88 -7.86
N GLY A 903 -10.90 41.15 -8.98
CA GLY A 903 -11.95 40.49 -9.77
C GLY A 903 -11.74 40.72 -11.28
N PHE A 904 -12.36 39.91 -12.14
CA PHE A 904 -12.54 40.09 -13.60
C PHE A 904 -11.39 40.73 -14.41
N LEU A 905 -10.60 39.89 -15.06
CA LEU A 905 -10.53 39.84 -16.53
C LEU A 905 -10.19 38.42 -16.98
#